data_AF-K8DZR3-F1
#
_entry.id   AF-K8DZR3-F1
#
_cell.length_a   1.000
_cell.length_b   1.000
_cell.length_c   1.000
_cell.angle_alpha   90.00
_cell.angle_beta   90.00
_cell.angle_gamma   90.00
#
_symmetry.space_group_name_H-M   'P 1'
#
loop_
_entity.id
_entity.type
_entity.pdbx_description
1 polymer ?
#
loop_
_entity_poly.entity_id
_entity_poly.type
_entity_poly.pdbx_seq_one_letter_code
_entity_poly.pdbx_strand_id
1 'polypeptide(L)'
;MILHTEQLRQKAHDLALTHDAGPKPWSARRLWREVAADIRSLRSFIALLQQDRTDCTQPAEEWLLDHAEFIEDQILAVRQQLSGDLLRDLPVLRDTGKNRLLAVCNDYLEHVDGNLDEEGFLSYLNFYQEVAVLTLAETWAVPPVLRLALIRRLASVMQTVRRHREAGKLVEGLLARIDPAHLSPETLNNALAEAGQEMPLSGLLIVQLVRHLRELAEDTSTLRQWLLCKLENGPDSLDQIVSYEYQLQAAYQATTGNLIGSLRRVARWDWRRRFEQICLVEQTLRQESAGVYPLLDFTSRDLLRRQVQKLARRMRVPENLVAKQAVELAAQAHESCRQGEADEAAAAGPAVAELPRRAFVPYYLLESDGIKELREALQVCGKIGRRTVRGMTGQTVGTYFAMLLVLWAVFLALPALWIGRGTAGLPWLPIVLALALPASEWAVTAAHLVIECCRPPRPLLRYDFAKTIPPEATTMVVIPVIWSSVEEVEEMADRLELHYLANRHSNLHFALLGDLADARAARQPGDAAVLSAARAAIEELNRKYAGSGHNSFHLFQRRRQWNPAQGAWMGWERKRGALVEFVELLRGRSTDGYELVVGDASVLPRIRYVITLDADTQLPMGSAWRMIGTLHLPYNRPRLNAAGTRVVEGYGVLQPRIGVSYRSAMASRFAWLWSADPGVDPYAFAVSDPYQDGLGAGHFYRQGYFRCGCF
;
A
#
# COMPACT_ATOMS: atom_id res chain seq x y z
N MET A 1 -19.96 4.43 -32.71
CA MET A 1 -18.80 4.48 -33.63
C MET A 1 -17.55 4.45 -32.77
N ILE A 2 -16.70 3.43 -32.91
CA ILE A 2 -15.47 3.32 -32.12
C ILE A 2 -14.51 4.41 -32.62
N LEU A 3 -14.07 5.30 -31.73
CA LEU A 3 -13.20 6.42 -32.09
C LEU A 3 -11.73 5.98 -32.22
N HIS A 4 -11.03 6.56 -33.19
CA HIS A 4 -9.57 6.42 -33.31
C HIS A 4 -8.82 7.28 -32.26
N THR A 5 -7.55 7.00 -32.02
CA THR A 5 -6.73 7.65 -30.97
C THR A 5 -6.74 9.18 -31.06
N GLU A 6 -6.68 9.77 -32.25
CA GLU A 6 -6.69 11.23 -32.43
C GLU A 6 -8.07 11.85 -32.11
N GLN A 7 -9.14 11.13 -32.41
CA GLN A 7 -10.50 11.54 -32.05
C GLN A 7 -10.72 11.43 -30.53
N LEU A 8 -10.16 10.40 -29.90
CA LEU A 8 -10.17 10.25 -28.44
C LEU A 8 -9.39 11.38 -27.75
N ARG A 9 -8.28 11.83 -28.34
CA ARG A 9 -7.53 13.00 -27.84
C ARG A 9 -8.40 14.27 -27.86
N GLN A 10 -9.02 14.58 -29.00
CA GLN A 10 -9.88 15.75 -29.11
C GLN A 10 -11.03 15.69 -28.10
N LYS A 11 -11.65 14.51 -27.93
CA LYS A 11 -12.73 14.33 -26.95
C LYS A 11 -12.27 14.50 -25.51
N ALA A 12 -11.08 13.98 -25.17
CA ALA A 12 -10.50 14.18 -23.85
C ALA A 12 -10.25 15.68 -23.56
N HIS A 13 -9.77 16.44 -24.54
CA HIS A 13 -9.57 17.88 -24.43
C HIS A 13 -10.89 18.64 -24.30
N ASP A 14 -11.85 18.36 -25.18
CA ASP A 14 -13.19 18.96 -25.15
C ASP A 14 -13.83 18.75 -23.77
N LEU A 15 -13.80 17.52 -23.26
CA LEU A 15 -14.34 17.18 -21.95
C LEU A 15 -13.61 17.93 -20.82
N ALA A 16 -12.27 17.98 -20.87
CA ALA A 16 -11.48 18.67 -19.86
C ALA A 16 -11.76 20.18 -19.81
N LEU A 17 -12.04 20.81 -20.95
CA LEU A 17 -12.42 22.22 -21.02
C LEU A 17 -13.79 22.51 -20.39
N THR A 18 -14.73 21.55 -20.44
CA THR A 18 -16.07 21.71 -19.84
C THR A 18 -16.09 21.46 -18.32
N HIS A 19 -15.10 20.77 -17.78
CA HIS A 19 -15.10 20.33 -16.39
C HIS A 19 -14.59 21.41 -15.42
N ASP A 20 -15.50 22.14 -14.76
CA ASP A 20 -15.16 22.93 -13.56
C ASP A 20 -15.30 22.09 -12.28
N ALA A 21 -14.15 21.70 -11.72
CA ALA A 21 -14.06 20.87 -10.52
C ALA A 21 -14.08 21.72 -9.22
N GLY A 22 -15.03 21.45 -8.33
CA GLY A 22 -15.10 22.06 -7.00
C GLY A 22 -14.53 21.15 -5.90
N PRO A 23 -14.03 21.74 -4.79
CA PRO A 23 -13.53 20.98 -3.63
C PRO A 23 -14.64 20.35 -2.76
N LYS A 24 -15.89 20.35 -3.23
CA LYS A 24 -17.03 19.84 -2.47
C LYS A 24 -16.95 18.31 -2.43
N PRO A 25 -17.02 17.68 -1.24
CA PRO A 25 -16.86 16.23 -1.12
C PRO A 25 -18.01 15.48 -1.79
N TRP A 26 -17.70 14.34 -2.41
CA TRP A 26 -18.72 13.47 -2.97
C TRP A 26 -19.49 12.76 -1.85
N SER A 27 -20.81 12.94 -1.84
CA SER A 27 -21.66 12.32 -0.81
C SER A 27 -21.78 10.81 -1.01
N ALA A 28 -21.12 10.03 -0.15
CA ALA A 28 -21.24 8.58 -0.13
C ALA A 28 -22.71 8.11 -0.07
N ARG A 29 -23.55 8.80 0.72
CA ARG A 29 -24.99 8.49 0.81
C ARG A 29 -25.74 8.73 -0.49
N ARG A 30 -25.37 9.74 -1.29
CA ARG A 30 -26.01 9.99 -2.59
C ARG A 30 -25.56 8.96 -3.62
N LEU A 31 -24.24 8.73 -3.70
CA LEU A 31 -23.65 7.74 -4.58
C LEU A 31 -24.28 6.36 -4.38
N TRP A 32 -24.28 5.85 -3.14
CA TRP A 32 -24.79 4.52 -2.87
C TRP A 32 -26.30 4.40 -3.03
N ARG A 33 -27.07 5.49 -2.94
CA ARG A 33 -28.50 5.47 -3.29
C ARG A 33 -28.72 5.27 -4.77
N GLU A 34 -28.00 6.00 -5.62
CA GLU A 34 -28.08 5.86 -7.08
C GLU A 34 -27.60 4.45 -7.50
N VAL A 35 -26.44 4.03 -7.00
CA VAL A 35 -25.83 2.74 -7.33
C VAL A 35 -26.65 1.56 -6.78
N ALA A 36 -27.33 1.71 -5.64
CA ALA A 36 -28.21 0.67 -5.13
C ALA A 36 -29.45 0.44 -6.00
N ALA A 37 -29.92 1.43 -6.77
CA ALA A 37 -30.98 1.20 -7.75
C ALA A 37 -30.47 0.32 -8.90
N ASP A 38 -29.31 0.66 -9.47
CA ASP A 38 -28.66 -0.09 -10.55
C ASP A 38 -28.36 -1.55 -10.13
N ILE A 39 -27.78 -1.76 -8.95
CA ILE A 39 -27.49 -3.08 -8.40
C ILE A 39 -28.77 -3.88 -8.14
N ARG A 40 -29.80 -3.27 -7.56
CA ARG A 40 -31.08 -3.96 -7.32
C ARG A 40 -31.74 -4.36 -8.65
N SER A 41 -31.65 -3.51 -9.66
CA SER A 41 -32.15 -3.81 -11.01
C SER A 41 -31.48 -5.07 -11.57
N LEU A 42 -30.14 -5.11 -11.55
CA LEU A 42 -29.37 -6.29 -11.99
C LEU A 42 -29.73 -7.55 -11.21
N ARG A 43 -29.71 -7.50 -9.87
CA ARG A 43 -30.04 -8.65 -9.03
C ARG A 43 -31.45 -9.18 -9.26
N SER A 44 -32.42 -8.27 -9.40
CA SER A 44 -33.80 -8.65 -9.67
C SER A 44 -33.95 -9.34 -11.03
N PHE A 45 -33.17 -8.90 -12.03
CA PHE A 45 -33.20 -9.49 -13.35
C PHE A 45 -32.52 -10.86 -13.37
N ILE A 46 -31.37 -11.01 -12.71
CA ILE A 46 -30.71 -12.31 -12.53
C ILE A 46 -31.64 -13.31 -11.83
N ALA A 47 -32.28 -12.90 -10.74
CA ALA A 47 -33.23 -13.77 -10.02
C ALA A 47 -34.41 -14.20 -10.89
N LEU A 48 -34.94 -13.27 -11.70
CA LEU A 48 -36.01 -13.57 -12.66
C LEU A 48 -35.55 -14.59 -13.72
N LEU A 49 -34.35 -14.41 -14.28
CA LEU A 49 -33.77 -15.33 -15.28
C LEU A 49 -33.45 -16.72 -14.69
N GLN A 50 -33.09 -16.80 -13.40
CA GLN A 50 -32.85 -18.08 -12.72
C GLN A 50 -34.13 -18.87 -12.46
N GLN A 51 -35.25 -18.19 -12.19
CA GLN A 51 -36.55 -18.83 -11.94
C GLN A 51 -37.23 -19.29 -13.23
N ASP A 52 -36.97 -18.59 -14.33
CA ASP A 52 -37.68 -18.76 -15.59
C ASP A 52 -36.71 -19.11 -16.73
N ARG A 53 -36.15 -20.33 -16.65
CA ARG A 53 -35.32 -20.91 -17.71
C ARG A 53 -36.19 -21.39 -18.87
N THR A 54 -36.70 -20.44 -19.65
CA THR A 54 -37.38 -20.68 -20.94
C THR A 54 -36.37 -21.10 -22.01
N ASP A 55 -36.78 -21.91 -22.98
CA ASP A 55 -35.94 -22.35 -24.12
C ASP A 55 -35.55 -21.21 -25.09
N CYS A 56 -36.18 -20.03 -24.97
CA CYS A 56 -35.89 -18.83 -25.76
C CYS A 56 -35.16 -17.75 -24.93
N THR A 57 -33.92 -18.02 -24.51
CA THR A 57 -33.05 -17.00 -23.88
C THR A 57 -32.38 -16.12 -24.93
N GLN A 58 -32.31 -14.81 -24.67
CA GLN A 58 -31.50 -13.93 -25.52
C GLN A 58 -30.01 -14.13 -25.18
N PRO A 59 -29.09 -14.05 -26.15
CA PRO A 59 -27.67 -14.29 -25.88
C PRO A 59 -27.05 -13.36 -24.82
N ALA A 60 -27.57 -12.13 -24.66
CA ALA A 60 -27.13 -11.21 -23.61
C ALA A 60 -27.58 -11.63 -22.20
N GLU A 61 -28.70 -12.37 -22.07
CA GLU A 61 -29.20 -12.90 -20.81
C GLU A 61 -28.32 -14.05 -20.31
N GLU A 62 -27.87 -14.91 -21.22
CA GLU A 62 -26.93 -16.01 -20.93
C GLU A 62 -25.61 -15.46 -20.40
N TRP A 63 -25.05 -14.44 -21.06
CA TRP A 63 -23.84 -13.75 -20.58
C TRP A 63 -23.99 -13.24 -19.15
N LEU A 64 -25.15 -12.69 -18.79
CA LEU A 64 -25.41 -12.20 -17.44
C LEU A 64 -25.50 -13.35 -16.43
N LEU A 65 -26.18 -14.45 -16.77
CA LEU A 65 -26.33 -15.63 -15.93
C LEU A 65 -24.99 -16.32 -15.66
N ASP A 66 -24.20 -16.53 -16.71
CA ASP A 66 -22.88 -17.19 -16.64
C ASP A 66 -21.89 -16.43 -15.74
N HIS A 67 -22.10 -15.13 -15.58
CA HIS A 67 -21.18 -14.24 -14.86
C HIS A 67 -21.78 -13.59 -13.61
N ALA A 68 -22.94 -14.07 -13.13
CA ALA A 68 -23.66 -13.47 -12.01
C ALA A 68 -22.80 -13.38 -10.73
N GLU A 69 -22.12 -14.48 -10.35
CA GLU A 69 -21.25 -14.52 -9.16
C GLU A 69 -20.07 -13.54 -9.30
N PHE A 70 -19.45 -13.50 -10.48
CA PHE A 70 -18.36 -12.58 -10.75
C PHE A 70 -18.79 -11.11 -10.62
N ILE A 71 -20.00 -10.76 -11.08
CA ILE A 71 -20.54 -9.39 -10.95
C ILE A 71 -20.76 -9.04 -9.48
N GLU A 72 -21.26 -9.97 -8.66
CA GLU A 72 -21.41 -9.77 -7.22
C GLU A 72 -20.06 -9.54 -6.52
N ASP A 73 -19.03 -10.30 -6.87
CA ASP A 73 -17.67 -10.08 -6.38
C ASP A 73 -17.16 -8.69 -6.75
N GLN A 74 -17.41 -8.22 -7.98
CA GLN A 74 -17.01 -6.86 -8.39
C GLN A 74 -17.78 -5.78 -7.62
N ILE A 75 -19.08 -5.98 -7.35
CA ILE A 75 -19.88 -5.06 -6.53
C ILE A 75 -19.31 -4.97 -5.11
N LEU A 76 -18.95 -6.11 -4.51
CA LEU A 76 -18.35 -6.16 -3.18
C LEU A 76 -16.98 -5.47 -3.16
N ALA A 77 -16.14 -5.71 -4.17
CA ALA A 77 -14.83 -5.07 -4.29
C ALA A 77 -14.96 -3.54 -4.39
N VAL A 78 -15.92 -3.02 -5.18
CA VAL A 78 -16.18 -1.57 -5.27
C VAL A 78 -16.61 -1.00 -3.92
N ARG A 79 -17.45 -1.70 -3.15
CA ARG A 79 -17.87 -1.28 -1.80
C ARG A 79 -16.71 -1.21 -0.80
N GLN A 80 -15.80 -2.18 -0.87
CA GLN A 80 -14.63 -2.22 0.01
C GLN A 80 -13.60 -1.15 -0.34
N GLN A 81 -13.39 -0.90 -1.64
CA GLN A 81 -12.36 0.03 -2.13
C GLN A 81 -12.79 1.50 -2.11
N LEU A 82 -14.07 1.80 -2.36
CA LEU A 82 -14.62 3.17 -2.25
C LEU A 82 -14.99 3.52 -0.81
N SER A 83 -13.98 3.60 0.05
CA SER A 83 -14.14 3.99 1.45
C SER A 83 -14.64 5.44 1.59
N GLY A 84 -15.25 5.74 2.74
CA GLY A 84 -15.79 7.08 3.01
C GLY A 84 -14.73 8.19 2.96
N ASP A 85 -13.49 7.88 3.32
CA ASP A 85 -12.38 8.83 3.26
C ASP A 85 -11.92 9.10 1.83
N LEU A 86 -11.81 8.06 0.99
CA LEU A 86 -11.50 8.24 -0.43
C LEU A 86 -12.58 9.08 -1.13
N LEU A 87 -13.86 8.83 -0.85
CA LEU A 87 -14.97 9.58 -1.47
C LEU A 87 -14.99 11.08 -1.07
N ARG A 88 -14.58 11.41 0.15
CA ARG A 88 -14.45 12.82 0.59
C ARG A 88 -13.38 13.58 -0.19
N ASP A 89 -12.40 12.85 -0.67
CA ASP A 89 -11.20 13.37 -1.30
C ASP A 89 -11.35 13.57 -2.81
N LEU A 90 -12.42 13.01 -3.40
CA LEU A 90 -12.70 13.13 -4.83
C LEU A 90 -13.50 14.40 -5.16
N PRO A 91 -13.05 15.21 -6.12
CA PRO A 91 -13.72 16.43 -6.51
C PRO A 91 -15.01 16.14 -7.31
N VAL A 92 -15.92 17.10 -7.25
CA VAL A 92 -17.24 17.06 -7.88
C VAL A 92 -17.36 18.22 -8.86
N LEU A 93 -17.96 17.96 -10.02
CA LEU A 93 -18.24 19.00 -11.02
C LEU A 93 -19.30 19.96 -10.48
N ARG A 94 -19.06 21.27 -10.61
CA ARG A 94 -19.95 22.29 -10.03
C ARG A 94 -21.33 22.30 -10.69
N ASP A 95 -21.37 22.10 -12.00
CA ASP A 95 -22.60 22.21 -12.79
C ASP A 95 -23.54 21.02 -12.53
N THR A 96 -23.00 19.80 -12.62
CA THR A 96 -23.80 18.57 -12.55
C THR A 96 -23.87 17.97 -11.15
N GLY A 97 -22.97 18.35 -10.24
CA GLY A 97 -22.83 17.70 -8.94
C GLY A 97 -22.38 16.23 -9.02
N LYS A 98 -21.92 15.77 -10.19
CA LYS A 98 -21.38 14.42 -10.41
C LYS A 98 -19.88 14.40 -10.13
N ASN A 99 -19.37 13.23 -9.75
CA ASN A 99 -17.93 13.04 -9.58
C ASN A 99 -17.21 13.20 -10.91
N ARG A 100 -16.13 14.00 -10.92
CA ARG A 100 -15.37 14.30 -12.13
C ARG A 100 -14.80 13.03 -12.77
N LEU A 101 -14.15 12.19 -11.98
CA LEU A 101 -13.55 10.95 -12.47
C LEU A 101 -14.59 9.98 -13.03
N LEU A 102 -15.76 9.85 -12.39
CA LEU A 102 -16.85 9.03 -12.92
C LEU A 102 -17.35 9.55 -14.29
N ALA A 103 -17.42 10.88 -14.47
CA ALA A 103 -17.78 11.47 -15.75
C ALA A 103 -16.74 11.14 -16.84
N VAL A 104 -15.45 11.28 -16.52
CA VAL A 104 -14.33 10.91 -17.42
C VAL A 104 -14.38 9.43 -17.80
N CYS A 105 -14.58 8.53 -16.84
CA CYS A 105 -14.70 7.10 -17.12
C CYS A 105 -15.92 6.77 -18.00
N ASN A 106 -17.06 7.42 -17.76
CA ASN A 106 -18.27 7.19 -18.55
C ASN A 106 -18.09 7.66 -20.01
N ASP A 107 -17.52 8.84 -20.22
CA ASP A 107 -17.27 9.41 -21.55
C ASP A 107 -16.36 8.50 -22.38
N TYR A 108 -15.25 8.04 -21.80
CA TYR A 108 -14.38 7.08 -22.46
C TYR A 108 -15.11 5.78 -22.82
N LEU A 109 -15.85 5.20 -21.87
CA LEU A 109 -16.56 3.93 -22.08
C LEU A 109 -17.66 4.05 -23.15
N GLU A 110 -18.26 5.22 -23.33
CA GLU A 110 -19.22 5.49 -24.39
C GLU A 110 -18.56 5.47 -25.78
N HIS A 111 -17.35 6.03 -25.89
CA HIS A 111 -16.60 6.07 -27.14
C HIS A 111 -15.99 4.73 -27.59
N VAL A 112 -15.72 3.81 -26.65
CA VAL A 112 -15.16 2.47 -26.95
C VAL A 112 -16.19 1.34 -26.88
N ASP A 113 -17.48 1.69 -26.77
CA ASP A 113 -18.58 0.76 -26.50
C ASP A 113 -18.27 -0.25 -25.38
N GLY A 114 -17.60 0.21 -24.33
CA GLY A 114 -17.33 -0.59 -23.14
C GLY A 114 -16.20 -1.60 -23.30
N ASN A 115 -15.56 -1.67 -24.47
CA ASN A 115 -14.34 -2.43 -24.67
C ASN A 115 -13.13 -1.62 -24.16
N LEU A 116 -12.74 -1.86 -22.92
CA LEU A 116 -11.69 -1.14 -22.23
C LEU A 116 -10.31 -1.67 -22.63
N ASP A 117 -9.67 -1.02 -23.59
CA ASP A 117 -8.24 -1.17 -23.77
C ASP A 117 -7.45 -0.40 -22.70
N GLU A 118 -6.41 -1.02 -22.16
CA GLU A 118 -5.60 -0.44 -21.08
C GLU A 118 -4.77 0.74 -21.60
N GLU A 119 -4.04 0.56 -22.70
CA GLU A 119 -3.17 1.61 -23.25
C GLU A 119 -3.97 2.78 -23.82
N GLY A 120 -5.08 2.49 -24.50
CA GLY A 120 -6.02 3.49 -24.98
C GLY A 120 -6.60 4.35 -23.84
N PHE A 121 -6.99 3.72 -22.72
CA PHE A 121 -7.54 4.46 -21.58
C PHE A 121 -6.49 5.30 -20.86
N LEU A 122 -5.28 4.77 -20.69
CA LEU A 122 -4.17 5.53 -20.10
C LEU A 122 -3.81 6.75 -20.96
N SER A 123 -3.80 6.60 -22.28
CA SER A 123 -3.57 7.70 -23.22
C SER A 123 -4.67 8.75 -23.13
N TYR A 124 -5.94 8.33 -23.07
CA TYR A 124 -7.08 9.22 -22.88
C TYR A 124 -6.99 10.03 -21.58
N LEU A 125 -6.60 9.40 -20.46
CA LEU A 125 -6.36 10.11 -19.19
C LEU A 125 -5.20 11.11 -19.29
N ASN A 126 -4.13 10.77 -20.00
CA ASN A 126 -3.01 11.69 -20.22
C ASN A 126 -3.43 12.91 -21.05
N PHE A 127 -4.17 12.71 -22.15
CA PHE A 127 -4.71 13.80 -22.95
C PHE A 127 -5.63 14.71 -22.13
N TYR A 128 -6.50 14.13 -21.30
CA TYR A 128 -7.34 14.91 -20.37
C TYR A 128 -6.50 15.76 -19.41
N GLN A 129 -5.41 15.20 -18.87
CA GLN A 129 -4.52 15.87 -17.94
C GLN A 129 -3.67 17.00 -18.56
N GLU A 130 -3.54 17.07 -19.89
CA GLU A 130 -2.91 18.22 -20.58
C GLU A 130 -3.68 19.52 -20.30
N VAL A 131 -5.00 19.43 -20.11
CA VAL A 131 -5.87 20.58 -19.83
C VAL A 131 -6.22 20.66 -18.33
N ALA A 132 -6.61 19.55 -17.72
CA ALA A 132 -7.09 19.51 -16.33
C ALA A 132 -6.42 18.40 -15.51
N VAL A 133 -5.53 18.80 -14.59
CA VAL A 133 -4.77 17.85 -13.74
C VAL A 133 -5.69 17.06 -12.81
N LEU A 134 -5.49 15.73 -12.79
CA LEU A 134 -6.13 14.84 -11.84
C LEU A 134 -5.38 14.87 -10.50
N THR A 135 -6.13 14.84 -9.40
CA THR A 135 -5.55 14.74 -8.06
C THR A 135 -4.98 13.34 -7.80
N LEU A 136 -4.12 13.22 -6.80
CA LEU A 136 -3.64 11.95 -6.27
C LEU A 136 -4.79 11.02 -5.88
N ALA A 137 -5.85 11.56 -5.26
CA ALA A 137 -7.03 10.79 -4.88
C ALA A 137 -7.78 10.26 -6.11
N GLU A 138 -7.97 11.08 -7.14
CA GLU A 138 -8.62 10.64 -8.38
C GLU A 138 -7.80 9.58 -9.09
N THR A 139 -6.50 9.80 -9.23
CA THR A 139 -5.61 8.82 -9.88
C THR A 139 -5.62 7.49 -9.12
N TRP A 140 -5.72 7.50 -7.79
CA TRP A 140 -5.88 6.26 -7.03
C TRP A 140 -7.25 5.61 -7.19
N ALA A 141 -8.31 6.41 -7.33
CA ALA A 141 -9.68 5.94 -7.44
C ALA A 141 -10.06 5.42 -8.84
N VAL A 142 -9.16 5.48 -9.84
CA VAL A 142 -9.45 5.05 -11.21
C VAL A 142 -10.00 3.60 -11.28
N PRO A 143 -9.33 2.55 -10.75
CA PRO A 143 -9.88 1.19 -10.86
C PRO A 143 -11.25 1.01 -10.21
N PRO A 144 -11.50 1.44 -8.94
CA PRO A 144 -12.82 1.24 -8.34
C PRO A 144 -13.91 2.10 -9.00
N VAL A 145 -13.59 3.32 -9.47
CA VAL A 145 -14.56 4.17 -10.20
C VAL A 145 -14.84 3.61 -11.59
N LEU A 146 -13.85 3.03 -12.27
CA LEU A 146 -14.04 2.40 -13.56
C LEU A 146 -14.88 1.12 -13.46
N ARG A 147 -14.66 0.28 -12.43
CA ARG A 147 -15.56 -0.85 -12.13
C ARG A 147 -16.98 -0.38 -11.88
N LEU A 148 -17.14 0.71 -11.13
CA LEU A 148 -18.45 1.29 -10.89
C LEU A 148 -19.11 1.75 -12.20
N ALA A 149 -18.39 2.45 -13.07
CA ALA A 149 -18.88 2.91 -14.37
C ALA A 149 -19.34 1.72 -15.25
N LEU A 150 -18.53 0.65 -15.30
CA LEU A 150 -18.86 -0.58 -16.03
C LEU A 150 -20.10 -1.28 -15.48
N ILE A 151 -20.25 -1.40 -14.15
CA ILE A 151 -21.44 -2.00 -13.52
C ILE A 151 -22.69 -1.19 -13.82
N ARG A 152 -22.61 0.15 -13.76
CA ARG A 152 -23.76 1.02 -14.07
C ARG A 152 -24.15 0.92 -15.54
N ARG A 153 -23.18 0.87 -16.44
CA ARG A 153 -23.44 0.68 -17.87
C ARG A 153 -24.05 -0.69 -18.15
N LEU A 154 -23.57 -1.75 -17.49
CA LEU A 154 -24.17 -3.07 -17.55
C LEU A 154 -25.62 -3.05 -17.06
N ALA A 155 -25.91 -2.38 -15.93
CA ALA A 155 -27.27 -2.21 -15.44
C ALA A 155 -28.17 -1.50 -16.45
N SER A 156 -27.66 -0.46 -17.12
CA SER A 156 -28.39 0.25 -18.16
C SER A 156 -28.70 -0.63 -19.37
N VAL A 157 -27.71 -1.41 -19.86
CA VAL A 157 -27.93 -2.32 -21.00
C VAL A 157 -28.92 -3.43 -20.62
N MET A 158 -28.77 -4.01 -19.42
CA MET A 158 -29.67 -5.06 -18.93
C MET A 158 -31.10 -4.57 -18.68
N GLN A 159 -31.31 -3.29 -18.35
CA GLN A 159 -32.66 -2.71 -18.31
C GLN A 159 -33.31 -2.71 -19.69
N THR A 160 -32.55 -2.41 -20.75
CA THR A 160 -33.06 -2.50 -22.12
C THR A 160 -33.36 -3.95 -22.49
N VAL A 161 -32.42 -4.88 -22.28
CA VAL A 161 -32.64 -6.32 -22.55
C VAL A 161 -33.87 -6.85 -21.79
N ARG A 162 -34.05 -6.45 -20.53
CA ARG A 162 -35.24 -6.80 -19.74
C ARG A 162 -36.53 -6.32 -20.39
N ARG A 163 -36.58 -5.08 -20.91
CA ARG A 163 -37.76 -4.58 -21.66
C ARG A 163 -38.03 -5.41 -22.91
N HIS A 164 -36.98 -5.88 -23.61
CA HIS A 164 -37.12 -6.78 -24.75
C HIS A 164 -37.74 -8.13 -24.32
N ARG A 165 -37.30 -8.71 -23.20
CA ARG A 165 -37.88 -9.94 -22.65
C ARG A 165 -39.34 -9.75 -22.23
N GLU A 166 -39.65 -8.66 -21.53
CA GLU A 166 -41.01 -8.33 -21.09
C GLU A 166 -41.97 -8.20 -22.28
N ALA A 167 -41.54 -7.58 -23.38
CA ALA A 167 -42.32 -7.50 -24.61
C ALA A 167 -42.53 -8.88 -25.27
N GLY A 168 -41.51 -9.73 -25.30
CA GLY A 168 -41.62 -11.11 -25.79
C GLY A 168 -42.63 -11.93 -24.98
N LYS A 169 -42.54 -11.89 -23.66
CA LYS A 169 -43.50 -12.56 -22.75
C LYS A 169 -44.92 -12.04 -22.88
N LEU A 170 -45.09 -10.73 -23.12
CA LEU A 170 -46.40 -10.15 -23.37
C LEU A 170 -47.02 -10.76 -24.63
N VAL A 171 -46.26 -10.85 -25.72
CA VAL A 171 -46.72 -11.49 -26.96
C VAL A 171 -47.01 -12.97 -26.77
N GLU A 172 -46.12 -13.71 -26.11
CA GLU A 172 -46.31 -15.14 -25.81
C GLU A 172 -47.59 -15.38 -24.98
N GLY A 173 -47.80 -14.57 -23.93
CA GLY A 173 -49.00 -14.63 -23.11
C GLY A 173 -50.28 -14.25 -23.85
N LEU A 174 -50.20 -13.35 -24.84
CA LEU A 174 -51.34 -13.02 -25.70
C LEU A 174 -51.67 -14.18 -26.66
N LEU A 175 -50.65 -14.74 -27.31
CA LEU A 175 -50.83 -15.83 -28.27
C LEU A 175 -51.27 -17.13 -27.57
N ALA A 176 -50.78 -17.41 -26.36
CA ALA A 176 -51.22 -18.57 -25.58
C ALA A 176 -52.71 -18.53 -25.18
N ARG A 177 -53.34 -17.35 -25.18
CA ARG A 177 -54.78 -17.18 -24.90
C ARG A 177 -55.65 -17.37 -26.14
N ILE A 178 -55.04 -17.46 -27.33
CA ILE A 178 -55.74 -17.63 -28.60
C ILE A 178 -55.51 -19.06 -29.09
N ASP A 179 -56.58 -19.78 -29.39
CA ASP A 179 -56.48 -21.10 -30.02
C ASP A 179 -55.87 -20.95 -31.43
N PRO A 180 -54.79 -21.69 -31.78
CA PRO A 180 -54.14 -21.60 -33.09
C PRO A 180 -55.11 -21.78 -34.26
N ALA A 181 -56.19 -22.56 -34.08
CA ALA A 181 -57.21 -22.78 -35.12
C ALA A 181 -58.13 -21.57 -35.38
N HIS A 182 -58.18 -20.60 -34.45
CA HIS A 182 -59.05 -19.43 -34.47
C HIS A 182 -58.27 -18.10 -34.60
N LEU A 183 -56.99 -18.17 -34.99
CA LEU A 183 -56.12 -17.02 -35.11
C LEU A 183 -56.52 -16.17 -36.33
N SER A 184 -57.20 -15.05 -36.09
CA SER A 184 -57.66 -14.11 -37.11
C SER A 184 -57.18 -12.69 -36.80
N PRO A 185 -57.14 -11.79 -37.81
CA PRO A 185 -56.73 -10.40 -37.59
C PRO A 185 -57.58 -9.67 -36.53
N GLU A 186 -58.86 -10.01 -36.42
CA GLU A 186 -59.78 -9.41 -35.45
C GLU A 186 -59.53 -9.94 -34.04
N THR A 187 -59.31 -11.26 -33.87
CA THR A 187 -59.00 -11.84 -32.56
C THR A 187 -57.66 -11.36 -32.03
N LEU A 188 -56.66 -11.19 -32.91
CA LEU A 188 -55.36 -10.62 -32.55
C LEU A 188 -55.46 -9.13 -32.17
N ASN A 189 -56.23 -8.33 -32.93
CA ASN A 189 -56.41 -6.91 -32.63
C ASN A 189 -57.17 -6.70 -31.31
N ASN A 190 -58.17 -7.54 -31.02
CA ASN A 190 -58.90 -7.50 -29.75
C ASN A 190 -57.99 -7.90 -28.58
N ALA A 191 -57.16 -8.93 -28.74
CA ALA A 191 -56.19 -9.33 -27.72
C ALA A 191 -55.15 -8.23 -27.44
N LEU A 192 -54.66 -7.53 -28.48
CA LEU A 192 -53.77 -6.38 -28.33
C LEU A 192 -54.46 -5.21 -27.60
N ALA A 193 -55.73 -4.93 -27.93
CA ALA A 193 -56.52 -3.90 -27.26
C ALA A 193 -56.78 -4.22 -25.78
N GLU A 194 -57.10 -5.48 -25.45
CA GLU A 194 -57.24 -5.96 -24.06
C GLU A 194 -55.92 -5.84 -23.27
N ALA A 195 -54.79 -5.95 -23.94
CA ALA A 195 -53.45 -5.76 -23.37
C ALA A 195 -53.07 -4.28 -23.20
N GLY A 196 -53.93 -3.34 -23.60
CA GLY A 196 -53.67 -1.91 -23.58
C GLY A 196 -52.63 -1.45 -24.61
N GLN A 197 -52.44 -2.20 -25.70
CA GLN A 197 -51.55 -1.83 -26.81
C GLN A 197 -52.37 -1.24 -27.96
N GLU A 198 -52.19 0.06 -28.20
CA GLU A 198 -52.80 0.77 -29.33
C GLU A 198 -51.86 0.84 -30.53
N MET A 199 -52.42 0.92 -31.74
CA MET A 199 -51.63 1.08 -32.97
C MET A 199 -51.15 2.53 -33.11
N PRO A 200 -49.91 2.79 -33.58
CA PRO A 200 -48.93 1.81 -34.06
C PRO A 200 -48.15 1.12 -32.92
N LEU A 201 -47.97 -0.19 -33.06
CA LEU A 201 -47.17 -1.00 -32.13
C LEU A 201 -45.71 -0.55 -32.13
N SER A 202 -45.03 -0.70 -30.99
CA SER A 202 -43.58 -0.52 -30.94
C SER A 202 -42.86 -1.54 -31.83
N GLY A 203 -41.75 -1.13 -32.46
CA GLY A 203 -40.97 -2.01 -33.35
C GLY A 203 -40.56 -3.34 -32.68
N LEU A 204 -40.29 -3.31 -31.38
CA LEU A 204 -39.99 -4.48 -30.56
C LEU A 204 -41.15 -5.49 -30.51
N LEU A 205 -42.37 -5.02 -30.27
CA LEU A 205 -43.57 -5.86 -30.24
C LEU A 205 -43.86 -6.47 -31.61
N ILE A 206 -43.67 -5.70 -32.68
CA ILE A 206 -43.85 -6.17 -34.06
C ILE A 206 -42.92 -7.34 -34.37
N VAL A 207 -41.64 -7.26 -34.01
CA VAL A 207 -40.69 -8.35 -34.28
C VAL A 207 -41.02 -9.61 -33.49
N GLN A 208 -41.35 -9.46 -32.20
CA GLN A 208 -41.71 -10.60 -31.36
C GLN A 208 -43.00 -11.28 -31.85
N LEU A 209 -43.98 -10.49 -32.27
CA LEU A 209 -45.23 -10.97 -32.84
C LEU A 209 -44.98 -11.72 -34.16
N VAL A 210 -44.20 -11.16 -35.08
CA VAL A 210 -43.83 -11.82 -36.34
C VAL A 210 -43.08 -13.13 -36.09
N ARG A 211 -42.15 -13.15 -35.13
CA ARG A 211 -41.36 -14.34 -34.78
C ARG A 211 -42.26 -15.47 -34.29
N HIS A 212 -43.11 -15.22 -33.31
CA HIS A 212 -43.99 -16.25 -32.75
C HIS A 212 -45.11 -16.66 -33.72
N LEU A 213 -45.61 -15.74 -34.57
CA LEU A 213 -46.55 -16.10 -35.63
C LEU A 213 -45.94 -17.07 -36.65
N ARG A 214 -44.64 -16.95 -36.99
CA ARG A 214 -43.95 -17.91 -37.86
C ARG A 214 -43.82 -19.30 -37.24
N GLU A 215 -43.74 -19.39 -35.92
CA GLU A 215 -43.61 -20.66 -35.20
C GLU A 215 -44.96 -21.39 -35.05
N LEU A 216 -46.09 -20.67 -35.05
CA LEU A 216 -47.42 -21.18 -34.71
C LEU A 216 -48.28 -21.66 -35.88
N ALA A 217 -48.03 -21.27 -37.14
CA ALA A 217 -48.94 -21.62 -38.24
C ALA A 217 -48.29 -21.69 -39.64
N GLU A 218 -48.62 -22.75 -40.38
CA GLU A 218 -48.27 -22.95 -41.80
C GLU A 218 -48.98 -21.96 -42.76
N ASP A 219 -50.07 -21.31 -42.32
CA ASP A 219 -50.97 -20.50 -43.16
C ASP A 219 -51.11 -19.03 -42.70
N THR A 220 -49.97 -18.36 -42.43
CA THR A 220 -49.89 -17.00 -41.86
C THR A 220 -49.95 -15.84 -42.85
N SER A 221 -50.22 -16.11 -44.13
CA SER A 221 -50.20 -15.09 -45.20
C SER A 221 -51.16 -13.92 -44.94
N THR A 222 -52.40 -14.21 -44.52
CA THR A 222 -53.45 -13.21 -44.26
C THR A 222 -53.15 -12.32 -43.05
N LEU A 223 -52.58 -12.90 -41.98
CA LEU A 223 -52.17 -12.16 -40.77
C LEU A 223 -50.95 -11.28 -41.04
N ARG A 224 -49.98 -11.78 -41.82
CA ARG A 224 -48.83 -11.00 -42.26
C ARG A 224 -49.30 -9.82 -43.11
N GLN A 225 -50.23 -10.04 -44.05
CA GLN A 225 -50.75 -9.00 -44.92
C GLN A 225 -51.56 -7.94 -44.16
N TRP A 226 -52.32 -8.34 -43.13
CA TRP A 226 -52.97 -7.41 -42.20
C TRP A 226 -51.96 -6.56 -41.42
N LEU A 227 -50.90 -7.17 -40.89
CA LEU A 227 -49.82 -6.46 -40.19
C LEU A 227 -49.11 -5.46 -41.10
N LEU A 228 -48.88 -5.87 -42.36
CA LEU A 228 -48.28 -5.04 -43.40
C LEU A 228 -49.17 -3.86 -43.81
N CYS A 229 -50.49 -4.06 -43.90
CA CYS A 229 -51.45 -2.97 -44.18
C CYS A 229 -51.53 -1.95 -43.05
N LYS A 230 -51.13 -2.32 -41.82
CA LYS A 230 -51.12 -1.42 -40.66
C LYS A 230 -49.76 -0.75 -40.42
N LEU A 231 -48.70 -1.20 -41.08
CA LEU A 231 -47.39 -0.57 -41.09
C LEU A 231 -47.36 0.47 -42.22
N GLU A 232 -47.03 1.72 -41.89
CA GLU A 232 -47.09 2.86 -42.83
C GLU A 232 -46.22 2.68 -44.10
N ASN A 233 -45.26 1.74 -44.11
CA ASN A 233 -44.20 1.62 -45.14
C ASN A 233 -44.11 0.26 -45.89
N GLY A 234 -45.13 -0.61 -45.87
CA GLY A 234 -45.21 -1.81 -46.72
C GLY A 234 -44.27 -2.99 -46.34
N PRO A 235 -44.19 -4.06 -47.18
CA PRO A 235 -43.48 -5.34 -46.88
C PRO A 235 -41.97 -5.21 -46.60
N ASP A 236 -41.27 -4.33 -47.33
CA ASP A 236 -39.84 -4.11 -47.15
C ASP A 236 -39.51 -3.54 -45.76
N SER A 237 -40.46 -2.83 -45.14
CA SER A 237 -40.28 -2.27 -43.79
C SER A 237 -40.26 -3.34 -42.70
N LEU A 238 -41.00 -4.45 -42.86
CA LEU A 238 -41.09 -5.49 -41.82
C LEU A 238 -39.83 -6.34 -41.76
N ASP A 239 -39.31 -6.76 -42.92
CA ASP A 239 -38.04 -7.51 -42.97
C ASP A 239 -36.85 -6.61 -42.54
N GLN A 240 -36.88 -5.31 -42.84
CA GLN A 240 -35.93 -4.33 -42.30
C GLN A 240 -36.01 -4.22 -40.77
N ILE A 241 -37.20 -4.09 -40.19
CA ILE A 241 -37.41 -4.01 -38.74
C ILE A 241 -36.91 -5.28 -38.03
N VAL A 242 -37.21 -6.47 -38.58
CA VAL A 242 -36.71 -7.75 -38.05
C VAL A 242 -35.19 -7.83 -38.13
N SER A 243 -34.59 -7.47 -39.28
CA SER A 243 -33.13 -7.48 -39.43
C SER A 243 -32.42 -6.50 -38.48
N TYR A 244 -33.02 -5.32 -38.27
CA TYR A 244 -32.52 -4.31 -37.34
C TYR A 244 -32.59 -4.79 -35.88
N GLU A 245 -33.65 -5.49 -35.49
CA GLU A 245 -33.77 -6.07 -34.14
C GLU A 245 -32.74 -7.17 -33.89
N TYR A 246 -32.46 -8.04 -34.88
CA TYR A 246 -31.36 -9.01 -34.75
C TYR A 246 -30.00 -8.33 -34.61
N GLN A 247 -29.76 -7.24 -35.36
CA GLN A 247 -28.54 -6.44 -35.21
C GLN A 247 -28.45 -5.82 -33.80
N LEU A 248 -29.56 -5.33 -33.24
CA LEU A 248 -29.60 -4.82 -31.87
C LEU A 248 -29.31 -5.90 -30.84
N GLN A 249 -29.88 -7.10 -30.96
CA GLN A 249 -29.62 -8.22 -30.05
C GLN A 249 -28.14 -8.65 -30.09
N ALA A 250 -27.57 -8.76 -31.30
CA ALA A 250 -26.15 -9.02 -31.47
C ALA A 250 -25.28 -7.89 -30.88
N ALA A 251 -25.69 -6.63 -31.03
CA ALA A 251 -25.01 -5.50 -30.41
C ALA A 251 -25.07 -5.57 -28.87
N TYR A 252 -26.23 -5.84 -28.27
CA TYR A 252 -26.35 -5.99 -26.82
C TYR A 252 -25.51 -7.15 -26.29
N GLN A 253 -25.46 -8.26 -27.01
CA GLN A 253 -24.59 -9.39 -26.66
C GLN A 253 -23.11 -8.96 -26.70
N ALA A 254 -22.67 -8.29 -27.77
CA ALA A 254 -21.30 -7.81 -27.91
C ALA A 254 -20.94 -6.78 -26.83
N THR A 255 -21.78 -5.78 -26.57
CA THR A 255 -21.57 -4.78 -25.52
C THR A 255 -21.53 -5.43 -24.14
N THR A 256 -22.40 -6.41 -23.86
CA THR A 256 -22.40 -7.15 -22.58
C THR A 256 -21.11 -7.93 -22.39
N GLY A 257 -20.67 -8.66 -23.43
CA GLY A 257 -19.38 -9.36 -23.43
C GLY A 257 -18.20 -8.41 -23.24
N ASN A 258 -18.21 -7.25 -23.92
CA ASN A 258 -17.21 -6.20 -23.75
C ASN A 258 -17.16 -5.68 -22.31
N LEU A 259 -18.31 -5.35 -21.72
CA LEU A 259 -18.39 -4.83 -20.34
C LEU A 259 -17.88 -5.84 -19.31
N ILE A 260 -18.26 -7.13 -19.43
CA ILE A 260 -17.80 -8.19 -18.54
C ILE A 260 -16.30 -8.45 -18.74
N GLY A 261 -15.83 -8.52 -19.99
CA GLY A 261 -14.42 -8.65 -20.33
C GLY A 261 -13.58 -7.49 -19.79
N SER A 262 -14.10 -6.27 -19.86
CA SER A 262 -13.50 -5.06 -19.28
C SER A 262 -13.46 -5.12 -17.75
N LEU A 263 -14.55 -5.55 -17.10
CA LEU A 263 -14.55 -5.75 -15.64
C LEU A 263 -13.47 -6.75 -15.22
N ARG A 264 -13.31 -7.85 -15.96
CA ARG A 264 -12.27 -8.86 -15.71
C ARG A 264 -10.85 -8.30 -15.92
N ARG A 265 -10.65 -7.45 -16.94
CA ARG A 265 -9.39 -6.72 -17.14
C ARG A 265 -9.07 -5.82 -15.95
N VAL A 266 -10.00 -4.97 -15.51
CA VAL A 266 -9.81 -4.07 -14.34
C VAL A 266 -9.60 -4.86 -13.04
N ALA A 267 -10.16 -6.05 -12.91
CA ALA A 267 -9.92 -6.92 -11.76
C ALA A 267 -8.46 -7.41 -11.68
N ARG A 268 -7.79 -7.59 -12.82
CA ARG A 268 -6.42 -8.13 -12.93
C ARG A 268 -5.33 -7.05 -13.05
N TRP A 269 -5.71 -5.78 -13.17
CA TRP A 269 -4.77 -4.67 -13.35
C TRP A 269 -3.84 -4.46 -12.15
N ASP A 270 -2.52 -4.49 -12.38
CA ASP A 270 -1.53 -3.97 -11.44
C ASP A 270 -1.49 -2.44 -11.52
N TRP A 271 -2.44 -1.82 -10.83
CA TRP A 271 -2.60 -0.38 -10.85
C TRP A 271 -1.41 0.38 -10.23
N ARG A 272 -0.55 -0.28 -9.43
CA ARG A 272 0.58 0.40 -8.76
C ARG A 272 1.56 0.99 -9.76
N ARG A 273 1.90 0.24 -10.81
CA ARG A 273 2.83 0.68 -11.85
C ARG A 273 2.21 1.74 -12.75
N ARG A 274 0.94 1.55 -13.14
CA ARG A 274 0.22 2.48 -14.01
C ARG A 274 -0.04 3.82 -13.33
N PHE A 275 -0.34 3.82 -12.04
CA PHE A 275 -0.47 5.04 -11.25
C PHE A 275 0.79 5.91 -11.34
N GLU A 276 1.98 5.33 -11.25
CA GLU A 276 3.23 6.10 -11.33
C GLU A 276 3.47 6.71 -12.72
N GLN A 277 2.90 6.11 -13.78
CA GLN A 277 2.98 6.64 -15.13
C GLN A 277 2.05 7.84 -15.34
N ILE A 278 0.84 7.80 -14.78
CA ILE A 278 -0.21 8.82 -15.00
C ILE A 278 -0.08 9.99 -14.03
N CYS A 279 0.42 9.74 -12.82
CA CYS A 279 0.42 10.72 -11.76
C CYS A 279 1.44 11.84 -12.01
N LEU A 280 0.96 13.05 -12.31
CA LEU A 280 1.84 14.21 -12.53
C LEU A 280 2.68 14.56 -11.29
N VAL A 281 2.14 14.38 -10.08
CA VAL A 281 2.90 14.61 -8.83
C VAL A 281 4.10 13.65 -8.74
N GLU A 282 3.90 12.38 -9.11
CA GLU A 282 4.98 11.39 -9.16
C GLU A 282 6.05 11.81 -10.19
N GLN A 283 5.62 12.22 -11.39
CA GLN A 283 6.54 12.68 -12.43
C GLN A 283 7.35 13.90 -11.99
N THR A 284 6.72 14.87 -11.32
CA THR A 284 7.41 16.04 -10.77
C THR A 284 8.42 15.64 -9.70
N LEU A 285 8.05 14.78 -8.75
CA LEU A 285 8.97 14.35 -7.67
C LEU A 285 10.17 13.54 -8.20
N ARG A 286 10.02 12.85 -9.34
CA ARG A 286 11.14 12.15 -10.02
C ARG A 286 12.20 13.08 -10.60
N GLN A 287 11.90 14.37 -10.76
CA GLN A 287 12.85 15.38 -11.24
C GLN A 287 13.79 15.89 -10.13
N GLU A 288 13.77 15.28 -8.94
CA GLU A 288 14.68 15.59 -7.84
C GLU A 288 16.16 15.52 -8.30
N SER A 289 16.90 16.62 -8.09
CA SER A 289 18.31 16.74 -8.51
C SER A 289 19.26 15.75 -7.83
N ALA A 290 18.94 15.33 -6.60
CA ALA A 290 19.74 14.33 -5.88
C ALA A 290 19.59 12.90 -6.43
N GLY A 291 18.60 12.63 -7.30
CA GLY A 291 18.39 11.32 -7.92
C GLY A 291 17.96 10.21 -6.95
N VAL A 292 17.53 10.54 -5.73
CA VAL A 292 17.20 9.57 -4.68
C VAL A 292 15.75 9.10 -4.79
N TYR A 293 14.82 10.00 -5.10
CA TYR A 293 13.39 9.71 -5.17
C TYR A 293 13.02 8.49 -6.06
N PRO A 294 13.55 8.33 -7.28
CA PRO A 294 13.19 7.19 -8.15
C PRO A 294 13.63 5.83 -7.59
N LEU A 295 14.68 5.82 -6.76
CA LEU A 295 15.25 4.62 -6.14
C LEU A 295 14.47 4.19 -4.89
N LEU A 296 13.56 5.02 -4.36
CA LEU A 296 12.75 4.70 -3.20
C LEU A 296 11.76 3.57 -3.48
N ASP A 297 11.44 2.78 -2.45
CA ASP A 297 10.37 1.80 -2.54
C ASP A 297 9.00 2.45 -2.70
N PHE A 298 8.04 1.69 -3.23
CA PHE A 298 6.70 2.19 -3.50
C PHE A 298 6.03 2.78 -2.24
N THR A 299 6.26 2.16 -1.07
CA THR A 299 5.68 2.60 0.21
C THR A 299 6.22 3.98 0.62
N SER A 300 7.54 4.20 0.47
CA SER A 300 8.19 5.49 0.76
C SER A 300 7.73 6.57 -0.20
N ARG A 301 7.63 6.26 -1.51
CA ARG A 301 7.06 7.20 -2.50
C ARG A 301 5.62 7.56 -2.17
N ASP A 302 4.80 6.56 -1.83
CA ASP A 302 3.40 6.77 -1.45
C ASP A 302 3.25 7.64 -0.19
N LEU A 303 4.14 7.45 0.79
CA LEU A 303 4.18 8.33 1.96
C LEU A 303 4.43 9.78 1.57
N LEU A 304 5.41 10.05 0.71
CA LEU A 304 5.72 11.40 0.23
C LEU A 304 4.54 12.00 -0.54
N ARG A 305 3.93 11.23 -1.46
CA ARG A 305 2.73 11.66 -2.20
C ARG A 305 1.56 12.01 -1.27
N ARG A 306 1.29 11.17 -0.25
CA ARG A 306 0.24 11.48 0.75
C ARG A 306 0.55 12.74 1.54
N GLN A 307 1.82 13.04 1.81
CA GLN A 307 2.20 14.29 2.49
C GLN A 307 2.01 15.50 1.57
N VAL A 308 2.35 15.41 0.28
CA VAL A 308 2.02 16.44 -0.71
C VAL A 308 0.52 16.74 -0.70
N GLN A 309 -0.33 15.70 -0.77
CA GLN A 309 -1.78 15.86 -0.70
C GLN A 309 -2.25 16.54 0.59
N LYS A 310 -1.73 16.12 1.75
CA LYS A 310 -2.08 16.72 3.06
C LYS A 310 -1.68 18.20 3.12
N LEU A 311 -0.48 18.54 2.66
CA LEU A 311 0.02 19.92 2.65
C LEU A 311 -0.77 20.78 1.67
N ALA A 312 -1.03 20.29 0.47
CA ALA A 312 -1.85 20.96 -0.56
C ALA A 312 -3.24 21.33 -0.02
N ARG A 313 -3.93 20.39 0.63
CA ARG A 313 -5.23 20.66 1.27
C ARG A 313 -5.15 21.65 2.41
N ARG A 314 -4.13 21.54 3.26
CA ARG A 314 -3.94 22.43 4.42
C ARG A 314 -3.67 23.87 3.97
N MET A 315 -2.89 24.03 2.92
CA MET A 315 -2.50 25.32 2.35
C MET A 315 -3.48 25.85 1.30
N ARG A 316 -4.46 25.02 0.86
CA ARG A 316 -5.43 25.31 -0.21
C ARG A 316 -4.77 25.68 -1.54
N VAL A 317 -3.74 24.93 -1.92
CA VAL A 317 -3.02 25.07 -3.18
C VAL A 317 -3.07 23.74 -3.97
N PRO A 318 -2.88 23.74 -5.30
CA PRO A 318 -2.83 22.52 -6.10
C PRO A 318 -1.69 21.57 -5.66
N GLU A 319 -1.94 20.26 -5.72
CA GLU A 319 -0.96 19.23 -5.32
C GLU A 319 0.32 19.30 -6.16
N ASN A 320 0.20 19.56 -7.47
CA ASN A 320 1.35 19.69 -8.37
C ASN A 320 2.24 20.90 -8.04
N LEU A 321 1.64 22.00 -7.56
CA LEU A 321 2.39 23.19 -7.15
C LEU A 321 3.26 22.91 -5.91
N VAL A 322 2.73 22.18 -4.94
CA VAL A 322 3.47 21.76 -3.73
C VAL A 322 4.64 20.85 -4.11
N ALA A 323 4.41 19.88 -5.00
CA ALA A 323 5.45 18.98 -5.47
C ALA A 323 6.56 19.73 -6.21
N LYS A 324 6.19 20.62 -7.14
CA LYS A 324 7.13 21.45 -7.91
C LYS A 324 7.98 22.32 -6.99
N GLN A 325 7.36 23.04 -6.06
CA GLN A 325 8.09 23.93 -5.15
C GLN A 325 9.04 23.16 -4.22
N ALA A 326 8.65 21.96 -3.77
CA ALA A 326 9.53 21.13 -2.95
C ALA A 326 10.75 20.63 -3.73
N VAL A 327 10.59 20.29 -5.01
CA VAL A 327 11.70 19.92 -5.92
C VAL A 327 12.60 21.11 -6.19
N GLU A 328 12.04 22.30 -6.46
CA GLU A 328 12.83 23.52 -6.70
C GLU A 328 13.67 23.93 -5.48
N LEU A 329 13.10 23.87 -4.26
CA LEU A 329 13.85 24.18 -3.04
C LEU A 329 14.99 23.16 -2.80
N ALA A 330 14.72 21.87 -3.03
CA ALA A 330 15.74 20.84 -2.95
C ALA A 330 16.85 21.02 -4.00
N ALA A 331 16.50 21.42 -5.22
CA ALA A 331 17.44 21.72 -6.29
C ALA A 331 18.34 22.92 -5.93
N GLN A 332 17.76 24.00 -5.38
CA GLN A 332 18.51 25.17 -4.90
C GLN A 332 19.51 24.80 -3.80
N ALA A 333 19.08 24.00 -2.82
CA ALA A 333 19.96 23.52 -1.77
C ALA A 333 21.08 22.63 -2.32
N HIS A 334 20.77 21.74 -3.27
CA HIS A 334 21.76 20.90 -3.94
C HIS A 334 22.81 21.73 -4.70
N GLU A 335 22.37 22.74 -5.46
CA GLU A 335 23.27 23.62 -6.22
C GLU A 335 24.16 24.48 -5.33
N SER A 336 23.61 25.03 -4.23
CA SER A 336 24.38 25.81 -3.26
C SER A 336 25.53 25.02 -2.63
N CYS A 337 25.34 23.72 -2.38
CA CYS A 337 26.39 22.85 -1.88
C CYS A 337 27.47 22.59 -2.92
N ARG A 338 27.07 22.36 -4.17
CA ARG A 338 28.01 22.13 -5.26
C ARG A 338 28.90 23.35 -5.52
N GLN A 339 28.38 24.56 -5.33
CA GLN A 339 29.15 25.81 -5.44
C GLN A 339 30.12 25.97 -4.26
N GLY A 340 29.69 25.71 -3.02
CA GLY A 340 30.58 25.73 -1.85
C GLY A 340 31.68 24.66 -1.87
N GLU A 341 31.39 23.47 -2.42
CA GLU A 341 32.38 22.41 -2.63
C GLU A 341 33.43 22.78 -3.69
N ALA A 342 33.10 23.58 -4.70
CA ALA A 342 34.09 24.07 -5.67
C ALA A 342 35.13 25.01 -5.01
N ASP A 343 34.73 25.75 -3.97
CA ASP A 343 35.61 26.62 -3.21
C ASP A 343 36.44 25.85 -2.14
N GLU A 344 35.87 24.81 -1.52
CA GLU A 344 36.56 23.99 -0.50
C GLU A 344 37.41 22.82 -1.06
N ALA A 345 37.06 22.25 -2.22
CA ALA A 345 37.83 21.18 -2.87
C ALA A 345 39.22 21.64 -3.36
N ALA A 346 39.47 22.96 -3.41
CA ALA A 346 40.81 23.51 -3.59
C ALA A 346 41.73 23.31 -2.37
N ALA A 347 41.18 22.97 -1.19
CA ALA A 347 41.92 22.90 0.07
C ALA A 347 42.00 21.51 0.74
N ALA A 348 41.13 20.55 0.41
CA ALA A 348 41.17 19.20 1.00
C ALA A 348 40.73 18.11 0.00
N GLY A 349 41.44 16.98 0.02
CA GLY A 349 41.29 15.86 -0.94
C GLY A 349 39.92 15.15 -0.98
N PRO A 350 39.79 14.05 -1.74
CA PRO A 350 38.51 13.51 -2.18
C PRO A 350 37.80 12.72 -1.06
N ALA A 351 37.14 13.43 -0.14
CA ALA A 351 36.07 12.88 0.66
C ALA A 351 34.77 12.99 -0.15
N VAL A 352 34.01 11.89 -0.29
CA VAL A 352 32.68 11.91 -0.92
C VAL A 352 31.80 12.86 -0.09
N ALA A 353 31.56 14.06 -0.61
CA ALA A 353 30.85 15.10 0.12
C ALA A 353 29.40 14.65 0.38
N GLU A 354 29.01 14.60 1.66
CA GLU A 354 27.69 14.16 2.07
C GLU A 354 26.66 15.29 1.93
N LEU A 355 25.97 15.33 0.78
CA LEU A 355 24.87 16.27 0.47
C LEU A 355 23.98 16.53 1.68
N PRO A 356 23.68 17.80 2.07
CA PRO A 356 22.86 18.10 3.25
C PRO A 356 21.43 17.58 3.11
N ARG A 357 20.73 17.42 4.24
CA ARG A 357 19.33 16.99 4.25
C ARG A 357 18.40 17.87 3.42
N ARG A 358 18.70 19.18 3.36
CA ARG A 358 17.97 20.17 2.56
C ARG A 358 18.04 19.89 1.05
N ALA A 359 19.05 19.17 0.57
CA ALA A 359 19.15 18.79 -0.83
C ALA A 359 18.15 17.71 -1.27
N PHE A 360 17.39 17.13 -0.33
CA PHE A 360 16.42 16.07 -0.61
C PHE A 360 14.98 16.57 -0.42
N VAL A 361 14.09 16.19 -1.32
CA VAL A 361 12.66 16.56 -1.29
C VAL A 361 11.95 16.14 0.01
N PRO A 362 12.24 14.96 0.61
CA PRO A 362 11.65 14.58 1.90
C PRO A 362 11.80 15.62 3.02
N TYR A 363 12.85 16.43 3.04
CA TYR A 363 13.04 17.48 4.06
C TYR A 363 11.86 18.47 4.05
N TYR A 364 11.48 18.95 2.87
CA TYR A 364 10.40 19.94 2.69
C TYR A 364 9.00 19.36 2.91
N LEU A 365 8.84 18.04 2.82
CA LEU A 365 7.54 17.37 2.95
C LEU A 365 7.32 16.77 4.35
N LEU A 366 8.39 16.36 5.04
CA LEU A 366 8.31 15.63 6.31
C LEU A 366 8.72 16.49 7.51
N GLU A 367 9.81 17.25 7.39
CA GLU A 367 10.37 17.96 8.54
C GLU A 367 9.64 19.27 8.80
N SER A 368 9.48 19.64 10.06
CA SER A 368 8.71 20.83 10.43
C SER A 368 9.31 22.12 9.89
N ASP A 369 10.64 22.19 9.81
CA ASP A 369 11.35 23.37 9.34
C ASP A 369 11.33 23.47 7.81
N GLY A 370 11.55 22.36 7.10
CA GLY A 370 11.33 22.30 5.65
C GLY A 370 9.88 22.63 5.24
N ILE A 371 8.87 22.20 6.01
CA ILE A 371 7.47 22.55 5.75
C ILE A 371 7.19 24.06 5.97
N LYS A 372 7.96 24.74 6.84
CA LYS A 372 7.86 26.20 6.99
C LYS A 372 8.45 26.89 5.78
N GLU A 373 9.66 26.52 5.37
CA GLU A 373 10.33 27.05 4.16
C GLU A 373 9.46 26.86 2.91
N LEU A 374 8.89 25.67 2.74
CA LEU A 374 7.95 25.38 1.65
C LEU A 374 6.70 26.27 1.70
N ARG A 375 6.16 26.55 2.89
CA ARG A 375 5.02 27.46 3.02
C ARG A 375 5.40 28.89 2.63
N GLU A 376 6.55 29.36 3.07
CA GLU A 376 7.03 30.71 2.76
C GLU A 376 7.23 30.88 1.26
N ALA A 377 7.84 29.90 0.59
CA ALA A 377 7.97 29.89 -0.86
C ALA A 377 6.60 29.94 -1.57
N LEU A 378 5.62 29.15 -1.11
CA LEU A 378 4.27 29.17 -1.68
C LEU A 378 3.48 30.45 -1.36
N GLN A 379 3.79 31.16 -0.26
CA GLN A 379 3.15 32.44 0.09
C GLN A 379 3.54 33.57 -0.86
N VAL A 380 4.73 33.49 -1.48
CA VAL A 380 5.14 34.43 -2.53
C VAL A 380 4.18 34.35 -3.72
N CYS A 381 3.64 33.15 -4.00
CA CYS A 381 2.69 32.92 -5.10
C CYS A 381 1.22 33.22 -4.73
N GLY A 382 0.87 33.50 -3.46
CA GLY A 382 -0.51 33.81 -3.06
C GLY A 382 -0.80 33.88 -1.56
N LYS A 383 -1.98 34.41 -1.20
CA LYS A 383 -2.43 34.53 0.20
C LYS A 383 -2.81 33.16 0.79
N ILE A 384 -1.86 32.50 1.44
CA ILE A 384 -2.12 31.24 2.16
C ILE A 384 -2.80 31.54 3.51
N GLY A 385 -3.89 30.83 3.81
CA GLY A 385 -4.57 30.95 5.10
C GLY A 385 -3.63 30.67 6.27
N ARG A 386 -3.63 31.55 7.28
CA ARG A 386 -2.88 31.40 8.53
C ARG A 386 -3.47 30.28 9.41
N ARG A 387 -3.49 29.05 8.94
CA ARG A 387 -3.60 27.91 9.84
C ARG A 387 -2.19 27.60 10.32
N THR A 388 -1.91 27.94 11.57
CA THR A 388 -0.70 27.55 12.27
C THR A 388 -0.49 26.07 12.00
N VAL A 389 0.55 25.71 11.24
CA VAL A 389 1.20 24.44 11.46
C VAL A 389 1.64 24.53 12.90
N ARG A 390 0.93 23.82 13.76
CA ARG A 390 1.30 23.64 15.15
C ARG A 390 2.65 22.96 15.09
N GLY A 391 3.70 23.78 15.00
CA GLY A 391 5.03 23.39 15.37
C GLY A 391 4.91 23.12 16.86
N MET A 392 4.55 21.89 17.22
CA MET A 392 5.12 21.34 18.44
C MET A 392 6.60 21.16 18.12
N THR A 393 7.29 22.30 18.11
CA THR A 393 8.73 22.48 18.07
C THR A 393 9.34 21.54 19.11
N GLY A 394 10.50 20.97 18.75
CA GLY A 394 11.25 19.98 19.51
C GLY A 394 10.96 20.04 21.00
N GLN A 395 10.19 19.06 21.47
CA GLN A 395 9.93 18.93 22.88
C GLN A 395 11.25 18.58 23.54
N THR A 396 11.81 19.52 24.27
CA THR A 396 12.90 19.25 25.19
C THR A 396 12.44 18.17 26.16
N VAL A 397 13.34 17.28 26.56
CA VAL A 397 13.13 16.25 27.60
C VAL A 397 12.33 16.78 28.82
N GLY A 398 12.47 18.07 29.15
CA GLY A 398 11.69 18.74 30.19
C GLY A 398 10.16 18.76 29.99
N THR A 399 9.63 18.86 28.76
CA THR A 399 8.16 18.85 28.55
C THR A 399 7.57 17.46 28.77
N TYR A 400 8.31 16.40 28.42
CA TYR A 400 7.90 15.02 28.72
C TYR A 400 7.84 14.78 30.23
N PHE A 401 8.89 15.16 30.97
CA PHE A 401 8.89 15.01 32.43
C PHE A 401 7.85 15.91 33.12
N ALA A 402 7.62 17.13 32.62
CA ALA A 402 6.56 18.00 33.14
C ALA A 402 5.16 17.38 32.93
N MET A 403 4.89 16.83 31.73
CA MET A 403 3.65 16.12 31.46
C MET A 403 3.49 14.90 32.37
N LEU A 404 4.54 14.10 32.54
CA LEU A 404 4.53 12.94 33.42
C LEU A 404 4.26 13.34 34.88
N LEU A 405 4.90 14.40 35.37
CA LEU A 405 4.72 14.90 36.73
C LEU A 405 3.29 15.41 36.97
N VAL A 406 2.72 16.12 36.00
CA VAL A 406 1.32 16.59 36.07
C VAL A 406 0.35 15.40 36.08
N LEU A 407 0.51 14.44 35.16
CA LEU A 407 -0.34 13.26 35.09
C LEU A 407 -0.22 12.41 36.35
N TRP A 408 1.00 12.20 36.85
CA TRP A 408 1.24 11.49 38.11
C TRP A 408 0.56 12.17 39.28
N ALA A 409 0.69 13.50 39.40
CA ALA A 409 0.02 14.26 40.45
C ALA A 409 -1.51 14.15 40.36
N VAL A 410 -2.07 14.16 39.15
CA VAL A 410 -3.52 13.99 38.93
C VAL A 410 -3.99 12.58 39.34
N PHE A 411 -3.29 11.54 38.88
CA PHE A 411 -3.63 10.14 39.21
C PHE A 411 -3.40 9.80 40.68
N LEU A 412 -2.49 10.52 41.36
CA LEU A 412 -2.29 10.38 42.79
C LEU A 412 -3.35 11.15 43.60
N ALA A 413 -3.69 12.37 43.20
CA ALA A 413 -4.60 13.25 43.93
C ALA A 413 -6.06 12.79 43.84
N LEU A 414 -6.55 12.33 42.69
CA LEU A 414 -7.95 11.95 42.51
C LEU A 414 -8.40 10.81 43.46
N PRO A 415 -7.68 9.68 43.57
CA PRO A 415 -8.04 8.62 44.50
C PRO A 415 -7.78 9.02 45.95
N ALA A 416 -6.68 9.74 46.22
CA ALA A 416 -6.35 10.18 47.58
C ALA A 416 -7.42 11.15 48.15
N LEU A 417 -7.94 12.07 47.34
CA LEU A 417 -9.04 12.96 47.72
C LEU A 417 -10.37 12.22 47.87
N TRP A 418 -10.62 11.18 47.06
CA TRP A 418 -11.82 10.36 47.17
C TRP A 418 -11.82 9.54 48.47
N ILE A 419 -10.70 8.91 48.81
CA ILE A 419 -10.52 8.13 50.05
C ILE A 419 -10.49 9.05 51.28
N GLY A 420 -9.84 10.21 51.18
CA GLY A 420 -9.69 11.17 52.28
C GLY A 420 -11.00 11.85 52.70
N ARG A 421 -12.04 11.86 51.86
CA ARG A 421 -13.37 12.38 52.23
C ARG A 421 -14.10 11.55 53.29
N GLY A 422 -13.69 10.31 53.54
CA GLY A 422 -14.34 9.40 54.49
C GLY A 422 -13.56 9.14 55.78
N THR A 423 -12.31 9.63 55.93
CA THR A 423 -11.42 9.19 57.00
C THR A 423 -10.65 10.36 57.64
N ALA A 424 -11.29 11.04 58.60
CA ALA A 424 -10.62 12.02 59.45
C ALA A 424 -9.79 11.32 60.54
N GLY A 425 -8.55 10.92 60.23
CA GLY A 425 -7.61 10.44 61.28
C GLY A 425 -6.57 9.39 60.89
N LEU A 426 -6.55 8.87 59.65
CA LEU A 426 -5.48 7.95 59.22
C LEU A 426 -4.23 8.72 58.79
N PRO A 427 -2.99 8.27 59.07
CA PRO A 427 -1.81 8.84 58.43
C PRO A 427 -1.92 8.62 56.92
N TRP A 428 -2.01 9.72 56.17
CA TRP A 428 -2.16 9.75 54.71
C TRP A 428 -0.91 9.23 53.98
N LEU A 429 0.24 9.24 54.66
CA LEU A 429 1.55 8.89 54.13
C LEU A 429 1.62 7.46 53.53
N PRO A 430 1.23 6.37 54.23
CA PRO A 430 1.22 5.02 53.68
C PRO A 430 0.27 4.85 52.48
N ILE A 431 -0.88 5.55 52.48
CA ILE A 431 -1.85 5.48 51.36
C ILE A 431 -1.26 6.14 50.11
N VAL A 432 -0.69 7.33 50.27
CA VAL A 432 -0.02 8.04 49.17
C VAL A 432 1.16 7.23 48.64
N LEU A 433 1.95 6.60 49.52
CA LEU A 433 3.07 5.76 49.12
C LEU A 433 2.60 4.50 48.36
N ALA A 434 1.53 3.84 48.81
CA ALA A 434 0.96 2.67 48.13
C ALA A 434 0.37 3.01 46.77
N LEU A 435 -0.23 4.20 46.62
CA LEU A 435 -0.82 4.68 45.35
C LEU A 435 0.22 5.25 44.37
N ALA A 436 1.40 5.66 44.85
CA ALA A 436 2.42 6.28 44.01
C ALA A 436 2.88 5.39 42.85
N LEU A 437 3.03 4.08 43.09
CA LEU A 437 3.44 3.10 42.08
C LEU A 437 2.35 2.91 40.99
N PRO A 438 1.10 2.53 41.31
CA PRO A 438 0.03 2.46 40.30
C PRO A 438 -0.21 3.77 39.55
N ALA A 439 -0.16 4.91 40.25
CA ALA A 439 -0.32 6.22 39.62
C ALA A 439 0.80 6.53 38.62
N SER A 440 2.03 6.04 38.85
CA SER A 440 3.14 6.21 37.92
C SER A 440 2.94 5.41 36.63
N GLU A 441 2.49 4.15 36.72
CA GLU A 441 2.17 3.33 35.55
C GLU A 441 1.04 3.95 34.71
N TRP A 442 0.00 4.47 35.36
CA TRP A 442 -1.10 5.15 34.69
C TRP A 442 -0.68 6.47 34.05
N ALA A 443 0.20 7.23 34.71
CA ALA A 443 0.77 8.45 34.16
C ALA A 443 1.60 8.16 32.91
N VAL A 444 2.45 7.12 32.91
CA VAL A 444 3.23 6.68 31.75
C VAL A 444 2.30 6.24 30.62
N THR A 445 1.31 5.39 30.92
CA THR A 445 0.35 4.89 29.92
C THR A 445 -0.44 6.02 29.28
N ALA A 446 -0.96 6.96 30.08
CA ALA A 446 -1.69 8.12 29.57
C ALA A 446 -0.78 9.07 28.78
N ALA A 447 0.45 9.32 29.23
CA ALA A 447 1.44 10.10 28.51
C ALA A 447 1.74 9.50 27.13
N HIS A 448 1.98 8.19 27.07
CA HIS A 448 2.24 7.47 25.82
C HIS A 448 1.03 7.51 24.88
N LEU A 449 -0.19 7.32 25.40
CA LEU A 449 -1.42 7.46 24.62
C LEU A 449 -1.59 8.87 24.04
N VAL A 450 -1.30 9.91 24.82
CA VAL A 450 -1.34 11.31 24.35
C VAL A 450 -0.31 11.52 23.22
N ILE A 451 0.90 10.98 23.37
CA ILE A 451 1.93 11.04 22.33
C ILE A 451 1.46 10.33 21.06
N GLU A 452 0.97 9.10 21.16
CA GLU A 452 0.45 8.30 20.04
C GLU A 452 -0.69 9.02 19.29
N CYS A 453 -1.60 9.65 20.02
CA CYS A 453 -2.71 10.40 19.43
C CYS A 453 -2.26 11.70 18.75
N CYS A 454 -1.23 12.36 19.28
CA CYS A 454 -0.74 13.63 18.74
C CYS A 454 0.30 13.46 17.62
N ARG A 455 1.06 12.37 17.64
CA ARG A 455 2.21 12.08 16.77
C ARG A 455 1.97 10.73 16.10
N PRO A 456 1.37 10.70 14.89
CA PRO A 456 1.25 9.45 14.16
C PRO A 456 2.65 8.92 13.80
N PRO A 457 2.92 7.62 13.98
CA PRO A 457 4.21 7.02 13.66
C PRO A 457 4.50 7.19 12.17
N ARG A 458 5.73 7.59 11.85
CA ARG A 458 6.17 7.80 10.47
C ARG A 458 7.17 6.72 10.09
N PRO A 459 6.84 5.83 9.14
CA PRO A 459 7.81 4.86 8.69
C PRO A 459 8.98 5.59 8.01
N LEU A 460 10.19 5.10 8.25
CA LEU A 460 11.39 5.63 7.61
C LEU A 460 11.38 5.30 6.11
N LEU A 461 11.84 6.27 5.34
CA LEU A 461 12.03 6.13 3.90
C LEU A 461 13.12 5.08 3.62
N ARG A 462 12.97 4.33 2.53
CA ARG A 462 13.91 3.28 2.16
C ARG A 462 14.05 3.14 0.65
N TYR A 463 15.24 2.72 0.21
CA TYR A 463 15.46 2.28 -1.16
C TYR A 463 14.74 0.98 -1.49
N ASP A 464 14.42 0.78 -2.77
CA ASP A 464 13.92 -0.48 -3.32
C ASP A 464 15.09 -1.43 -3.65
N PHE A 465 15.55 -2.17 -2.65
CA PHE A 465 16.54 -3.23 -2.81
C PHE A 465 15.91 -4.62 -3.00
N ALA A 466 14.64 -4.70 -3.43
CA ALA A 466 13.97 -5.99 -3.60
C ALA A 466 14.63 -6.89 -4.66
N LYS A 467 15.34 -6.30 -5.63
CA LYS A 467 16.02 -7.06 -6.71
C LYS A 467 17.51 -7.23 -6.45
N THR A 468 18.21 -6.16 -6.06
CA THR A 468 19.68 -6.17 -5.93
C THR A 468 20.13 -5.20 -4.84
N ILE A 469 21.08 -5.65 -4.01
CA ILE A 469 21.79 -4.81 -3.06
C ILE A 469 23.06 -4.30 -3.75
N PRO A 470 23.35 -2.99 -3.78
CA PRO A 470 24.57 -2.47 -4.38
C PRO A 470 25.81 -2.83 -3.54
N PRO A 471 27.01 -2.90 -4.15
CA PRO A 471 28.25 -3.21 -3.43
C PRO A 471 28.62 -2.16 -2.37
N GLU A 472 28.09 -0.95 -2.48
CA GLU A 472 28.24 0.12 -1.48
C GLU A 472 27.41 -0.12 -0.21
N ALA A 473 26.43 -1.03 -0.28
CA ALA A 473 25.55 -1.41 0.83
C ALA A 473 25.83 -2.84 1.32
N THR A 474 27.02 -3.39 1.04
CA THR A 474 27.40 -4.73 1.50
C THR A 474 27.24 -4.85 3.00
N THR A 475 26.49 -5.89 3.39
CA THR A 475 26.01 -6.07 4.76
C THR A 475 26.31 -7.47 5.23
N MET A 476 26.65 -7.61 6.51
CA MET A 476 26.80 -8.91 7.16
C MET A 476 25.76 -9.09 8.26
N VAL A 477 25.02 -10.20 8.21
CA VAL A 477 24.16 -10.69 9.28
C VAL A 477 25.02 -11.48 10.25
N VAL A 478 25.04 -11.07 11.51
CA VAL A 478 25.83 -11.71 12.57
C VAL A 478 24.93 -12.26 13.65
N ILE A 479 25.25 -13.46 14.13
CA ILE A 479 24.54 -14.11 15.24
C ILE A 479 25.55 -14.41 16.34
N PRO A 480 25.54 -13.65 17.46
CA PRO A 480 26.34 -13.97 18.63
C PRO A 480 25.80 -15.22 19.33
N VAL A 481 26.63 -16.24 19.44
CA VAL A 481 26.26 -17.57 19.90
C VAL A 481 27.21 -18.00 21.02
N ILE A 482 26.63 -18.57 22.07
CA ILE A 482 27.40 -19.22 23.14
C ILE A 482 27.05 -20.69 23.03
N TRP A 483 28.03 -21.54 22.75
CA TRP A 483 27.83 -22.98 22.62
C TRP A 483 28.79 -23.77 23.49
N SER A 484 28.38 -25.00 23.77
CA SER A 484 29.08 -25.97 24.60
C SER A 484 29.07 -27.38 24.00
N SER A 485 28.18 -27.66 23.05
CA SER A 485 28.03 -28.98 22.43
C SER A 485 28.06 -28.92 20.90
N VAL A 486 28.20 -30.08 20.27
CA VAL A 486 28.21 -30.21 18.80
C VAL A 486 26.80 -30.06 18.23
N GLU A 487 25.78 -30.52 18.96
CA GLU A 487 24.38 -30.41 18.57
C GLU A 487 23.94 -28.93 18.47
N GLU A 488 24.39 -28.08 19.40
CA GLU A 488 24.13 -26.63 19.35
C GLU A 488 24.77 -25.97 18.12
N VAL A 489 25.95 -26.47 17.68
CA VAL A 489 26.61 -26.01 16.46
C VAL A 489 25.80 -26.38 15.22
N GLU A 490 25.31 -27.62 15.15
CA GLU A 490 24.46 -28.10 14.04
C GLU A 490 23.16 -27.29 13.95
N GLU A 491 22.46 -27.10 15.07
CA GLU A 491 21.23 -26.30 15.11
C GLU A 491 21.48 -24.85 14.62
N MET A 492 22.61 -24.27 15.01
CA MET A 492 22.93 -22.89 14.66
C MET A 492 23.38 -22.75 13.20
N ALA A 493 24.04 -23.77 12.64
CA ALA A 493 24.35 -23.84 11.22
C ALA A 493 23.07 -23.96 10.38
N ASP A 494 22.12 -24.80 10.80
CA ASP A 494 20.80 -24.93 10.15
C ASP A 494 20.03 -23.60 10.18
N ARG A 495 20.03 -22.91 11.32
CA ARG A 495 19.41 -21.58 11.44
C ARG A 495 20.08 -20.56 10.52
N LEU A 496 21.41 -20.58 10.43
CA LEU A 496 22.16 -19.71 9.52
C LEU A 496 21.80 -19.99 8.04
N GLU A 497 21.65 -21.27 7.66
CA GLU A 497 21.19 -21.68 6.33
C GLU A 497 19.78 -21.15 6.04
N LEU A 498 18.85 -21.29 6.98
CA LEU A 498 17.48 -20.76 6.84
C LEU A 498 17.46 -19.25 6.61
N HIS A 499 18.28 -18.48 7.34
CA HIS A 499 18.38 -17.03 7.14
C HIS A 499 18.95 -16.66 5.77
N TYR A 500 19.95 -17.42 5.30
CA TYR A 500 20.49 -17.27 3.94
C TYR A 500 19.43 -17.55 2.88
N LEU A 501 18.68 -18.66 3.00
CA LEU A 501 17.62 -19.02 2.06
C LEU A 501 16.49 -17.98 2.03
N ALA A 502 16.14 -17.43 3.19
CA ALA A 502 15.12 -16.39 3.29
C ALA A 502 15.55 -15.04 2.69
N ASN A 503 16.85 -14.73 2.66
CA ASN A 503 17.38 -13.42 2.26
C ASN A 503 18.59 -13.53 1.30
N ARG A 504 18.48 -14.33 0.24
CA ARG A 504 19.60 -14.58 -0.68
C ARG A 504 19.96 -13.38 -1.56
N HIS A 505 21.19 -12.85 -1.44
CA HIS A 505 21.78 -11.85 -2.34
C HIS A 505 23.31 -11.95 -2.40
N SER A 506 23.91 -11.38 -3.44
CA SER A 506 25.37 -11.37 -3.66
C SER A 506 26.16 -10.53 -2.66
N ASN A 507 25.57 -9.44 -2.16
CA ASN A 507 26.21 -8.48 -1.23
C ASN A 507 25.68 -8.62 0.22
N LEU A 508 25.10 -9.78 0.55
CA LEU A 508 24.62 -10.10 1.89
C LEU A 508 25.33 -11.36 2.39
N HIS A 509 26.08 -11.21 3.47
CA HIS A 509 26.88 -12.27 4.07
C HIS A 509 26.34 -12.64 5.44
N PHE A 510 26.68 -13.83 5.93
CA PHE A 510 26.17 -14.42 7.16
C PHE A 510 27.32 -14.93 8.02
N ALA A 511 27.31 -14.62 9.31
CA ALA A 511 28.39 -15.01 10.21
C ALA A 511 27.89 -15.42 11.60
N LEU A 512 28.56 -16.41 12.18
CA LEU A 512 28.42 -16.78 13.59
C LEU A 512 29.56 -16.14 14.39
N LEU A 513 29.22 -15.42 15.45
CA LEU A 513 30.19 -14.87 16.39
C LEU A 513 30.19 -15.78 17.63
N GLY A 514 31.11 -16.74 17.63
CA GLY A 514 31.15 -17.83 18.59
C GLY A 514 31.89 -17.49 19.87
N ASP A 515 31.24 -17.77 21.00
CA ASP A 515 31.81 -17.84 22.34
C ASP A 515 31.65 -19.27 22.87
N LEU A 516 32.64 -19.77 23.60
CA LEU A 516 32.49 -21.00 24.36
C LEU A 516 31.81 -20.70 25.70
N ALA A 517 31.04 -21.67 26.23
CA ALA A 517 30.46 -21.59 27.56
C ALA A 517 31.51 -21.32 28.66
N ASP A 518 31.06 -20.73 29.76
CA ASP A 518 31.94 -20.33 30.87
C ASP A 518 32.65 -21.53 31.48
N ALA A 519 33.93 -21.35 31.81
CA ALA A 519 34.76 -22.44 32.32
C ALA A 519 35.68 -22.00 33.47
N ARG A 520 36.14 -22.97 34.26
CA ARG A 520 37.15 -22.76 35.31
C ARG A 520 38.58 -22.65 34.78
N ALA A 521 38.80 -23.03 33.52
CA ALA A 521 40.09 -22.97 32.84
C ALA A 521 39.92 -22.35 31.45
N ALA A 522 41.00 -21.80 30.90
CA ALA A 522 41.00 -21.17 29.58
C ALA A 522 40.56 -22.15 28.47
N ARG A 523 40.96 -23.41 28.58
CA ARG A 523 40.61 -24.51 27.66
C ARG A 523 40.06 -25.71 28.43
N GLN A 524 39.08 -26.37 27.84
CA GLN A 524 38.45 -27.60 28.30
C GLN A 524 38.63 -28.71 27.26
N PRO A 525 38.64 -30.00 27.68
CA PRO A 525 38.83 -31.12 26.76
C PRO A 525 37.80 -31.18 25.62
N GLY A 526 36.56 -30.76 25.87
CA GLY A 526 35.47 -30.77 24.87
C GLY A 526 35.53 -29.63 23.86
N ASP A 527 36.30 -28.57 24.09
CA ASP A 527 36.30 -27.39 23.22
C ASP A 527 36.76 -27.72 21.80
N ALA A 528 37.80 -28.57 21.66
CA ALA A 528 38.35 -28.92 20.35
C ALA A 528 37.32 -29.61 19.43
N ALA A 529 36.44 -30.46 20.01
CA ALA A 529 35.38 -31.12 19.26
C ALA A 529 34.37 -30.09 18.72
N VAL A 530 33.90 -29.18 19.58
CA VAL A 530 32.97 -28.10 19.20
C VAL A 530 33.56 -27.19 18.12
N LEU A 531 34.82 -26.77 18.27
CA LEU A 531 35.51 -25.94 17.29
C LEU A 531 35.67 -26.64 15.93
N SER A 532 35.98 -27.93 15.94
CA SER A 532 36.11 -28.73 14.72
C SER A 532 34.76 -28.90 13.99
N ALA A 533 33.67 -29.13 14.74
CA ALA A 533 32.33 -29.21 14.19
C ALA A 533 31.89 -27.87 13.59
N ALA A 534 32.15 -26.76 14.29
CA ALA A 534 31.79 -25.42 13.81
C ALA A 534 32.52 -25.05 12.52
N ARG A 535 33.81 -25.40 12.40
CA ARG A 535 34.55 -25.26 11.14
C ARG A 535 33.91 -26.09 10.03
N ALA A 536 33.69 -27.38 10.26
CA ALA A 536 33.18 -28.30 9.26
C ALA A 536 31.79 -27.87 8.74
N ALA A 537 30.89 -27.43 9.64
CA ALA A 537 29.55 -26.97 9.30
C ALA A 537 29.58 -25.75 8.36
N ILE A 538 30.40 -24.74 8.65
CA ILE A 538 30.50 -23.53 7.80
C ILE A 538 31.19 -23.82 6.46
N GLU A 539 32.20 -24.70 6.44
CA GLU A 539 32.85 -25.14 5.20
C GLU A 539 31.92 -25.98 4.33
N GLU A 540 31.05 -26.81 4.91
CA GLU A 540 30.00 -27.53 4.20
C GLU A 540 28.98 -26.56 3.58
N LEU A 541 28.49 -25.57 4.34
CA LEU A 541 27.59 -24.54 3.81
C LEU A 541 28.21 -23.79 2.63
N ASN A 542 29.46 -23.35 2.75
CA ASN A 542 30.15 -22.67 1.66
C ASN A 542 30.33 -23.58 0.43
N ARG A 543 30.62 -24.88 0.61
CA ARG A 543 30.68 -25.85 -0.51
C ARG A 543 29.32 -26.06 -1.17
N LYS A 544 28.26 -26.23 -0.38
CA LYS A 544 26.88 -26.41 -0.84
C LYS A 544 26.39 -25.23 -1.69
N TYR A 545 26.81 -24.01 -1.37
CA TYR A 545 26.38 -22.78 -2.06
C TYR A 545 27.46 -22.12 -2.95
N ALA A 546 28.58 -22.79 -3.20
CA ALA A 546 29.69 -22.28 -4.00
C ALA A 546 29.29 -21.83 -5.42
N GLY A 547 28.29 -22.48 -6.03
CA GLY A 547 27.79 -22.17 -7.38
C GLY A 547 27.15 -20.79 -7.55
N SER A 548 26.88 -20.04 -6.47
CA SER A 548 26.45 -18.64 -6.53
C SER A 548 27.60 -17.62 -6.55
N GLY A 549 28.84 -18.07 -6.73
CA GLY A 549 30.02 -17.24 -6.99
C GLY A 549 30.62 -16.54 -5.77
N HIS A 550 30.13 -16.82 -4.56
CA HIS A 550 30.52 -16.11 -3.33
C HIS A 550 30.48 -17.08 -2.13
N ASN A 551 31.51 -17.04 -1.29
CA ASN A 551 31.49 -17.65 0.05
C ASN A 551 30.72 -16.70 0.98
N SER A 552 29.44 -17.00 1.22
CA SER A 552 28.55 -16.14 2.02
C SER A 552 28.59 -16.43 3.52
N PHE A 553 29.19 -17.54 3.95
CA PHE A 553 29.16 -17.98 5.36
C PHE A 553 30.52 -17.83 6.04
N HIS A 554 30.51 -17.28 7.25
CA HIS A 554 31.71 -17.02 8.04
C HIS A 554 31.56 -17.46 9.51
N LEU A 555 32.69 -17.77 10.15
CA LEU A 555 32.78 -18.07 11.58
C LEU A 555 33.86 -17.19 12.20
N PHE A 556 33.55 -16.54 13.30
CA PHE A 556 34.50 -15.79 14.12
C PHE A 556 34.39 -16.28 15.57
N GLN A 557 35.22 -17.25 15.92
CA GLN A 557 35.26 -17.84 17.25
C GLN A 557 36.29 -17.13 18.12
N ARG A 558 35.86 -16.65 19.29
CA ARG A 558 36.71 -15.96 20.26
C ARG A 558 37.32 -16.90 21.28
N ARG A 559 38.45 -16.48 21.87
CA ARG A 559 39.11 -17.15 23.00
C ARG A 559 38.41 -16.80 24.32
N ARG A 560 38.43 -17.71 25.29
CA ARG A 560 38.05 -17.38 26.68
C ARG A 560 39.12 -16.48 27.31
N GLN A 561 38.69 -15.43 28.01
CA GLN A 561 39.53 -14.56 28.82
C GLN A 561 39.11 -14.64 30.29
N TRP A 562 40.07 -14.48 31.20
CA TRP A 562 39.78 -14.48 32.63
C TRP A 562 38.99 -13.23 33.01
N ASN A 563 37.80 -13.42 33.60
CA ASN A 563 37.00 -12.34 34.15
C ASN A 563 37.10 -12.33 35.69
N PRO A 564 37.80 -11.36 36.31
CA PRO A 564 37.98 -11.32 37.76
C PRO A 564 36.67 -11.07 38.51
N ALA A 565 35.70 -10.37 37.91
CA ALA A 565 34.42 -10.06 38.55
C ALA A 565 33.50 -11.30 38.67
N GLN A 566 33.63 -12.26 37.75
CA GLN A 566 32.84 -13.51 37.75
C GLN A 566 33.64 -14.73 38.22
N GLY A 567 34.97 -14.61 38.34
CA GLY A 567 35.85 -15.72 38.72
C GLY A 567 35.86 -16.86 37.69
N ALA A 568 35.64 -16.56 36.41
CA ALA A 568 35.51 -17.54 35.35
C ALA A 568 36.23 -17.13 34.07
N TRP A 569 36.64 -18.11 33.27
CA TRP A 569 37.10 -17.93 31.90
C TRP A 569 35.90 -17.89 30.96
N MET A 570 35.74 -16.79 30.23
CA MET A 570 34.56 -16.52 29.40
C MET A 570 34.89 -15.55 28.26
N GLY A 571 34.01 -15.42 27.28
CA GLY A 571 34.14 -14.38 26.25
C GLY A 571 34.05 -12.98 26.87
N TRP A 572 34.96 -12.08 26.49
CA TRP A 572 34.95 -10.69 26.97
C TRP A 572 33.61 -10.01 26.65
N GLU A 573 33.02 -9.36 27.65
CA GLU A 573 31.70 -8.69 27.62
C GLU A 573 30.57 -9.43 26.87
N ARG A 574 30.45 -10.78 26.99
CA ARG A 574 29.41 -11.69 26.39
C ARG A 574 28.39 -11.03 25.45
N LYS A 575 28.31 -11.49 24.19
CA LYS A 575 27.49 -10.92 23.11
C LYS A 575 27.87 -9.49 22.71
N ARG A 576 27.93 -8.54 23.65
CA ARG A 576 28.36 -7.15 23.38
C ARG A 576 29.81 -7.11 22.92
N GLY A 577 30.71 -7.74 23.67
CA GLY A 577 32.12 -7.81 23.29
C GLY A 577 32.37 -8.54 21.97
N ALA A 578 31.52 -9.53 21.63
CA ALA A 578 31.61 -10.22 20.35
C ALA A 578 31.34 -9.28 19.17
N LEU A 579 30.33 -8.41 19.31
CA LEU A 579 30.04 -7.36 18.33
C LEU A 579 31.12 -6.29 18.29
N VAL A 580 31.64 -5.85 19.44
CA VAL A 580 32.70 -4.84 19.51
C VAL A 580 33.98 -5.33 18.83
N GLU A 581 34.47 -6.51 19.19
CA GLU A 581 35.67 -7.09 18.54
C GLU A 581 35.45 -7.33 17.05
N PHE A 582 34.24 -7.71 16.64
CA PHE A 582 33.91 -7.89 15.23
C PHE A 582 33.91 -6.56 14.48
N VAL A 583 33.36 -5.49 15.04
CA VAL A 583 33.42 -4.16 14.43
C VAL A 583 34.87 -3.67 14.32
N GLU A 584 35.69 -3.92 15.34
CA GLU A 584 37.11 -3.57 15.30
C GLU A 584 37.87 -4.36 14.23
N LEU A 585 37.52 -5.64 14.02
CA LEU A 585 38.02 -6.44 12.91
C LEU A 585 37.63 -5.84 11.56
N LEU A 586 36.39 -5.39 11.38
CA LEU A 586 35.94 -4.71 10.15
C LEU A 586 36.66 -3.38 9.91
N ARG A 587 37.14 -2.71 10.97
CA ARG A 587 37.95 -1.49 10.88
C ARG A 587 39.44 -1.76 10.58
N GLY A 588 39.82 -3.03 10.41
CA GLY A 588 41.19 -3.43 10.10
C GLY A 588 42.10 -3.53 11.32
N ARG A 589 41.54 -3.59 12.55
CA ARG A 589 42.33 -3.91 13.75
C ARG A 589 42.59 -5.42 13.86
N SER A 590 43.54 -5.78 14.72
CA SER A 590 44.10 -7.14 14.81
C SER A 590 43.08 -8.22 15.18
N THR A 591 43.30 -9.45 14.69
CA THR A 591 42.52 -10.67 14.95
C THR A 591 42.88 -11.38 16.27
N ASP A 592 43.70 -10.77 17.13
CA ASP A 592 44.31 -11.45 18.29
C ASP A 592 43.31 -12.06 19.29
N GLY A 593 42.08 -11.54 19.34
CA GLY A 593 40.98 -12.06 20.16
C GLY A 593 40.36 -13.37 19.66
N TYR A 594 40.59 -13.74 18.40
CA TYR A 594 39.98 -14.90 17.76
C TYR A 594 40.86 -16.16 17.87
N GLU A 595 40.24 -17.29 18.19
CA GLU A 595 40.86 -18.62 18.18
C GLU A 595 40.74 -19.28 16.80
N LEU A 596 39.61 -19.03 16.13
CA LEU A 596 39.28 -19.66 14.85
C LEU A 596 38.49 -18.67 13.98
N VAL A 597 38.96 -18.47 12.74
CA VAL A 597 38.26 -17.70 11.71
C VAL A 597 38.09 -18.58 10.47
N VAL A 598 36.87 -18.66 9.95
CA VAL A 598 36.51 -19.45 8.76
C VAL A 598 35.71 -18.58 7.79
N GLY A 599 35.96 -18.71 6.49
CA GLY A 599 35.31 -17.95 5.42
C GLY A 599 36.28 -17.00 4.68
N ASP A 600 35.79 -16.32 3.66
CA ASP A 600 36.60 -15.42 2.83
C ASP A 600 36.82 -14.05 3.51
N ALA A 601 38.05 -13.80 3.97
CA ALA A 601 38.42 -12.53 4.62
C ALA A 601 38.46 -11.33 3.65
N SER A 602 38.49 -11.55 2.32
CA SER A 602 38.56 -10.47 1.33
C SER A 602 37.31 -9.59 1.31
N VAL A 603 36.19 -10.10 1.84
CA VAL A 603 34.91 -9.40 1.93
C VAL A 603 34.91 -8.38 3.08
N LEU A 604 35.69 -8.58 4.14
CA LEU A 604 35.63 -7.78 5.37
C LEU A 604 35.76 -6.26 5.15
N PRO A 605 36.71 -5.76 4.35
CA PRO A 605 36.84 -4.32 4.10
C PRO A 605 35.67 -3.72 3.32
N ARG A 606 34.88 -4.55 2.63
CA ARG A 606 33.72 -4.11 1.84
C ARG A 606 32.46 -3.98 2.69
N ILE A 607 32.39 -4.64 3.84
CA ILE A 607 31.21 -4.62 4.72
C ILE A 607 31.04 -3.22 5.30
N ARG A 608 29.89 -2.60 5.01
CA ARG A 608 29.55 -1.27 5.52
C ARG A 608 28.60 -1.33 6.70
N TYR A 609 27.77 -2.37 6.75
CA TYR A 609 26.72 -2.49 7.76
C TYR A 609 26.65 -3.89 8.37
N VAL A 610 26.16 -3.94 9.60
CA VAL A 610 26.01 -5.17 10.38
C VAL A 610 24.56 -5.27 10.86
N ILE A 611 23.90 -6.39 10.57
CA ILE A 611 22.61 -6.79 11.16
C ILE A 611 22.94 -7.79 12.26
N THR A 612 22.67 -7.46 13.53
CA THR A 612 22.85 -8.41 14.63
C THR A 612 21.51 -9.05 15.02
N LEU A 613 21.50 -10.38 15.07
CA LEU A 613 20.36 -11.20 15.49
C LEU A 613 20.74 -11.98 16.77
N ASP A 614 19.80 -12.15 17.69
CA ASP A 614 19.98 -13.19 18.73
C ASP A 614 19.79 -14.57 18.10
N ALA A 615 20.34 -15.60 18.75
CA ALA A 615 20.21 -17.00 18.33
C ALA A 615 18.75 -17.40 18.01
N ASP A 616 17.78 -16.93 18.79
CA ASP A 616 16.34 -17.26 18.64
C ASP A 616 15.55 -16.29 17.75
N THR A 617 16.21 -15.31 17.15
CA THR A 617 15.54 -14.30 16.32
C THR A 617 15.40 -14.81 14.90
N GLN A 618 14.16 -14.86 14.41
CA GLN A 618 13.89 -15.17 13.01
C GLN A 618 14.05 -13.92 12.15
N LEU A 619 14.71 -14.05 11.00
CA LEU A 619 14.82 -13.02 9.98
C LEU A 619 13.87 -13.35 8.81
N PRO A 620 12.67 -12.73 8.74
CA PRO A 620 11.70 -13.03 7.69
C PRO A 620 12.22 -12.69 6.29
N MET A 621 11.59 -13.27 5.28
CA MET A 621 11.93 -13.01 3.87
C MET A 621 11.80 -11.52 3.53
N GLY A 622 12.85 -10.96 2.92
CA GLY A 622 12.90 -9.57 2.46
C GLY A 622 13.07 -8.52 3.56
N SER A 623 13.13 -8.92 4.83
CA SER A 623 13.30 -7.99 5.96
C SER A 623 14.70 -7.36 5.97
N ALA A 624 15.74 -8.13 5.66
CA ALA A 624 17.11 -7.64 5.57
C ALA A 624 17.24 -6.54 4.52
N TRP A 625 16.63 -6.73 3.34
CA TRP A 625 16.77 -5.81 2.21
C TRP A 625 16.07 -4.48 2.51
N ARG A 626 14.92 -4.55 3.21
CA ARG A 626 14.20 -3.35 3.70
C ARG A 626 15.03 -2.59 4.74
N MET A 627 15.68 -3.29 5.68
CA MET A 627 16.55 -2.65 6.67
C MET A 627 17.75 -1.97 6.01
N ILE A 628 18.41 -2.69 5.08
CA ILE A 628 19.56 -2.18 4.32
C ILE A 628 19.17 -0.94 3.53
N GLY A 629 18.06 -1.00 2.77
CA GLY A 629 17.54 0.14 2.01
C GLY A 629 17.16 1.33 2.89
N THR A 630 16.83 1.11 4.17
CA THR A 630 16.48 2.17 5.12
C THR A 630 17.72 2.94 5.59
N LEU A 631 18.75 2.28 6.15
CA LEU A 631 19.95 3.03 6.63
C LEU A 631 20.89 3.44 5.50
N HIS A 632 20.85 2.75 4.35
CA HIS A 632 21.71 3.14 3.24
C HIS A 632 21.28 4.47 2.60
N LEU A 633 19.99 4.80 2.71
CA LEU A 633 19.41 6.05 2.22
C LEU A 633 20.15 7.28 2.80
N PRO A 634 20.78 8.14 1.97
CA PRO A 634 21.51 9.32 2.42
C PRO A 634 20.71 10.23 3.35
N TYR A 635 19.40 10.35 3.11
CA TYR A 635 18.49 11.13 3.95
C TYR A 635 18.43 10.64 5.42
N ASN A 636 18.58 9.33 5.65
CA ASN A 636 18.55 8.73 6.97
C ASN A 636 19.93 8.64 7.64
N ARG A 637 21.02 8.92 6.92
CA ARG A 637 22.38 8.75 7.44
C ARG A 637 22.65 9.67 8.64
N PRO A 638 23.36 9.17 9.66
CA PRO A 638 23.68 9.96 10.83
C PRO A 638 24.72 11.02 10.49
N ARG A 639 24.46 12.27 10.90
CA ARG A 639 25.41 13.38 10.86
C ARG A 639 25.85 13.70 12.27
N LEU A 640 27.17 13.68 12.49
CA LEU A 640 27.74 13.95 13.79
C LEU A 640 27.91 15.46 14.01
N ASN A 641 27.97 15.88 15.27
CA ASN A 641 28.41 17.22 15.64
C ASN A 641 29.88 17.43 15.24
N ALA A 642 30.35 18.68 15.24
CA ALA A 642 31.74 19.01 14.89
C ALA A 642 32.79 18.25 15.73
N ALA A 643 32.45 17.85 16.96
CA ALA A 643 33.30 17.06 17.84
C ALA A 643 33.27 15.55 17.56
N GLY A 644 32.38 15.05 16.69
CA GLY A 644 32.22 13.63 16.39
C GLY A 644 31.62 12.79 17.52
N THR A 645 31.10 13.41 18.59
CA THR A 645 30.65 12.73 19.81
C THR A 645 29.16 12.42 19.84
N ARG A 646 28.35 13.07 19.00
CA ARG A 646 26.88 12.94 19.02
C ARG A 646 26.28 13.08 17.64
N VAL A 647 25.28 12.24 17.33
CA VAL A 647 24.41 12.40 16.15
C VAL A 647 23.48 13.59 16.34
N VAL A 648 23.57 14.57 15.45
CA VAL A 648 22.72 15.77 15.41
C VAL A 648 21.52 15.55 14.48
N GLU A 649 21.71 14.81 13.39
CA GLU A 649 20.65 14.50 12.40
C GLU A 649 20.78 13.06 11.92
N GLY A 650 19.68 12.44 11.47
CA GLY A 650 19.68 11.06 10.98
C GLY A 650 19.73 9.99 12.07
N TYR A 651 19.99 8.75 11.65
CA TYR A 651 19.86 7.56 12.50
C TYR A 651 21.12 6.70 12.40
N GLY A 652 21.79 6.47 13.55
CA GLY A 652 22.98 5.62 13.62
C GLY A 652 22.68 4.12 13.73
N VAL A 653 21.52 3.80 14.32
CA VAL A 653 21.07 2.42 14.55
C VAL A 653 19.60 2.31 14.17
N LEU A 654 19.25 1.25 13.45
CA LEU A 654 17.88 0.86 13.16
C LEU A 654 17.54 -0.37 14.00
N GLN A 655 16.59 -0.24 14.92
CA GLN A 655 16.10 -1.37 15.70
C GLN A 655 14.75 -1.85 15.14
N PRO A 656 14.68 -3.07 14.58
CA PRO A 656 13.41 -3.65 14.18
C PRO A 656 12.56 -4.03 15.41
N ARG A 657 11.23 -3.97 15.28
CA ARG A 657 10.32 -4.47 16.31
C ARG A 657 10.32 -6.01 16.29
N ILE A 658 10.62 -6.60 17.43
CA ILE A 658 10.58 -8.06 17.62
C ILE A 658 9.15 -8.45 18.00
N GLY A 659 8.53 -9.33 17.23
CA GLY A 659 7.23 -9.94 17.53
C GLY A 659 7.41 -11.30 18.21
N VAL A 660 6.44 -11.69 19.05
CA VAL A 660 6.41 -13.03 19.66
C VAL A 660 5.73 -13.99 18.69
N SER A 661 6.39 -15.13 18.40
CA SER A 661 5.80 -16.16 17.54
C SER A 661 4.59 -16.83 18.21
N TYR A 662 3.64 -17.32 17.41
CA TYR A 662 2.47 -18.04 17.93
C TYR A 662 2.86 -19.25 18.78
N ARG A 663 3.89 -20.01 18.37
CA ARG A 663 4.39 -21.16 19.14
C ARG A 663 4.98 -20.72 20.49
N SER A 664 5.73 -19.63 20.52
CA SER A 664 6.31 -19.09 21.76
C SER A 664 5.24 -18.56 22.72
N ALA A 665 4.20 -17.92 22.19
CA ALA A 665 3.06 -17.44 22.99
C ALA A 665 2.29 -18.59 23.67
N MET A 666 2.18 -19.73 22.99
CA MET A 666 1.49 -20.93 23.50
C MET A 666 2.32 -21.74 24.51
N ALA A 667 3.61 -21.42 24.71
CA ALA A 667 4.49 -22.19 25.59
C ALA A 667 4.10 -22.09 27.07
N SER A 668 3.47 -20.99 27.49
CA SER A 668 2.99 -20.83 28.86
C SER A 668 1.84 -19.83 28.97
N ARG A 669 1.03 -19.94 30.04
CA ARG A 669 -0.04 -18.97 30.34
C ARG A 669 0.49 -17.55 30.52
N PHE A 670 1.70 -17.41 31.08
CA PHE A 670 2.36 -16.12 31.25
C PHE A 670 2.74 -15.52 29.89
N ALA A 671 3.37 -16.31 29.01
CA ALA A 671 3.72 -15.88 27.66
C ALA A 671 2.47 -15.48 26.87
N TRP A 672 1.38 -16.23 26.99
CA TRP A 672 0.12 -15.91 26.32
C TRP A 672 -0.46 -14.56 26.77
N LEU A 673 -0.53 -14.32 28.08
CA LEU A 673 -1.05 -13.06 28.65
C LEU A 673 -0.23 -11.84 28.18
N TRP A 674 1.09 -11.99 28.05
CA TRP A 674 2.00 -10.92 27.63
C TRP A 674 2.19 -10.80 26.12
N SER A 675 1.81 -11.82 25.34
CA SER A 675 2.04 -11.86 23.88
C SER A 675 1.11 -10.95 23.06
N ALA A 676 0.11 -10.32 23.70
CA ALA A 676 -0.92 -9.50 23.06
C ALA A 676 -1.56 -10.21 21.85
N ASP A 677 -1.24 -9.79 20.62
CA ASP A 677 -1.71 -10.40 19.37
C ASP A 677 -0.60 -11.20 18.67
N PRO A 678 -0.39 -12.49 19.02
CA PRO A 678 0.59 -13.34 18.35
C PRO A 678 0.16 -13.62 16.90
N GLY A 679 1.10 -13.45 15.96
CA GLY A 679 0.89 -13.79 14.54
C GLY A 679 0.61 -12.60 13.61
N VAL A 680 0.51 -11.37 14.13
CA VAL A 680 0.55 -10.16 13.29
C VAL A 680 1.99 -9.89 12.87
N ASP A 681 2.23 -9.69 11.57
CA ASP A 681 3.55 -9.28 11.06
C ASP A 681 3.91 -7.90 11.65
N PRO A 682 4.92 -7.80 12.55
CA PRO A 682 5.29 -6.54 13.17
C PRO A 682 5.85 -5.53 12.17
N TYR A 683 6.18 -5.96 10.94
CA TYR A 683 6.70 -5.13 9.86
C TYR A 683 5.64 -4.70 8.85
N ALA A 684 4.37 -5.13 9.00
CA ALA A 684 3.27 -4.72 8.13
C ALA A 684 2.78 -3.28 8.43
N PHE A 685 2.96 -2.81 9.66
CA PHE A 685 2.47 -1.50 10.12
C PHE A 685 3.57 -0.68 10.79
N ALA A 686 3.45 0.65 10.70
CA ALA A 686 4.28 1.52 11.51
C ALA A 686 3.79 1.45 12.97
N VAL A 687 4.71 1.23 13.88
CA VAL A 687 4.45 1.15 15.33
C VAL A 687 4.97 2.42 15.97
N SER A 688 4.18 3.00 16.86
CA SER A 688 4.61 4.16 17.64
C SER A 688 5.61 3.75 18.72
N ASP A 689 6.73 4.46 18.77
CA ASP A 689 7.61 4.47 19.95
C ASP A 689 7.52 5.87 20.54
N PRO A 690 6.92 6.05 21.73
CA PRO A 690 6.70 7.37 22.31
C PRO A 690 7.98 8.20 22.51
N TYR A 691 9.14 7.56 22.67
CA TYR A 691 10.42 8.24 22.80
C TYR A 691 10.95 8.68 21.43
N GLN A 692 10.84 7.82 20.41
CA GLN A 692 11.24 8.17 19.05
C GLN A 692 10.29 9.23 18.45
N ASP A 693 8.98 9.05 18.55
CA ASP A 693 7.97 9.94 17.97
C ASP A 693 7.82 11.24 18.77
N GLY A 694 8.04 11.19 20.09
CA GLY A 694 7.97 12.34 20.99
C GLY A 694 9.25 13.17 21.02
N LEU A 695 10.39 12.52 21.28
CA LEU A 695 11.69 13.13 21.61
C LEU A 695 12.76 12.95 20.51
N GLY A 696 12.51 12.13 19.49
CA GLY A 696 13.50 11.84 18.45
C GLY A 696 14.67 10.97 18.92
N ALA A 697 14.52 10.28 20.06
CA ALA A 697 15.54 9.42 20.65
C ALA A 697 15.07 7.96 20.68
N GLY A 698 15.93 7.04 20.25
CA GLY A 698 15.70 5.60 20.34
C GLY A 698 16.48 4.96 21.48
N HIS A 699 16.00 3.81 21.95
CA HIS A 699 16.74 2.93 22.86
C HIS A 699 17.44 1.85 22.04
N PHE A 700 18.62 1.40 22.48
CA PHE A 700 19.33 0.29 21.85
C PHE A 700 19.30 -0.95 22.74
N TYR A 701 18.63 -2.01 22.30
CA TYR A 701 18.52 -3.27 23.03
C TYR A 701 19.29 -4.43 22.34
N ARG A 702 20.61 -4.27 22.11
CA ARG A 702 21.57 -5.29 21.61
C ARG A 702 21.29 -5.94 20.25
N GLN A 703 20.06 -5.91 19.76
CA GLN A 703 19.65 -6.29 18.41
C GLN A 703 19.42 -5.04 17.58
N GLY A 704 19.82 -5.08 16.31
CA GLY A 704 19.69 -3.92 15.44
C GLY A 704 20.59 -3.99 14.22
N TYR A 705 20.40 -3.01 13.35
CA TYR A 705 21.17 -2.80 12.15
C TYR A 705 21.93 -1.48 12.29
N PHE A 706 23.24 -1.47 12.06
CA PHE A 706 24.06 -0.28 12.23
C PHE A 706 25.22 -0.22 11.25
N ARG A 707 25.75 0.99 11.05
CA ARG A 707 26.91 1.26 10.19
C ARG A 707 28.20 1.09 11.00
N CYS A 708 29.21 0.42 10.44
CA CYS A 708 30.45 0.11 11.16
C CYS A 708 31.24 1.35 11.62
N GLY A 709 31.07 2.50 10.96
CA GLY A 709 31.73 3.76 11.34
C GLY A 709 31.02 4.54 12.45
N CYS A 710 29.86 4.10 12.92
CA CYS A 710 29.08 4.76 13.97
C CYS A 710 29.18 4.05 15.33
N PHE A 711 29.88 2.91 15.40
CA PHE A 711 30.00 2.07 16.59
C PHE A 711 31.42 2.12 17.16
#